data_AF-A0A4P8IMN0-F1
#
_entry.id   AF-A0A4P8IMN0-F1
#
_cell.length_a   1.000
_cell.length_b   1.000
_cell.length_c   1.000
_cell.angle_alpha   90.00
_cell.angle_beta   90.00
_cell.angle_gamma   90.00
#
_symmetry.space_group_name_H-M   'P 1'
#
loop_
_entity.id
_entity.type
_entity.pdbx_description
1 polymer ?
#
loop_
_entity_poly.entity_id
_entity_poly.type
_entity_poly.pdbx_seq_one_letter_code
_entity_poly.pdbx_strand_id
1 'polypeptide(L)'
;MGKKSQYWHWSIILIFIMICSVLLQAANQVFAKNPSEIQGENKAVQYVLKKTFDKDKASVELSLDMKEKEKIEIDKVLLPDGKEHAYNGSGIQTVVSKNGTYQFRIFYKKEKMENIEKPDELETLSVDIPVEVTEIKEETAKNETASSSKTEKTTTKEKLAKSSLLKAITNIDTLNNSIIAAKDGEKTTLTIDTSIDVEKEIVIPDGKIIHFAGNGSLKRTSGLDKKAHMIKIEEGGQLYLDGITVDGNKVGERYQTGLRVASAIEVLGNFTMISGNMTQHTCYVIHVSGKNAEFTMTGGTIKNNDASSGVFLEDHADFIMNGGEISNNVFDNYTDMEVNTIFLRNGSKFVLNDGLIANNRNSDLSCEVFVEGGRNGRNEDASSFIMNGGEISNNYSSYLSGAVTVGTWLQPDYKSVASFEMNGGVISKNTSRYAGGGVLIICNGDFKMNQGQITDNQAPVGGGIAANDGFISSDAGNAGFKIEEWGTTYHCPASFTMNGGVVSGNSTNEALNSTGGVDGVGGGIYLATNMGTFNAGVISNNTARDQGGGIYVASVPYQLQMYNTLITDNTASLLGGGIWTCPTGSVKILVNNGGALFGNTAETDAAGDDFVSVPRASDYTTTFSDRMLGAGKVSYYRDGGVVAEGVLGQPDLSIPRFDPNNSGDEIKDISNSLEGYALKTVTAKNAEDMARKQATVIVTGNKAKRGGGIGANGSVVIGTEDNGYNLSVKKKWNTASGTVPKSITVDLIKIDENDNKTILETVKLSEENHWEYTFKDLPTQYTYDIKEHKVSGFKTKYEKTQDGNEIKFLITNTQATVTKSVTKIWDDKEDQDGIRPSEIFVQLYAGDKIVGEAVKLSSDNQWSYTWTELAKFEDGKEIKYSIKETKIPDGYTGKVEINKDGNFILTNTHQVKSIEPTEASEPEEPRKPKKASQPDKLKYVSKNPQTSDSGQFLRYIFLCGVTASILFVSFKKKK
;
A
#
# COMPACT_ATOMS: atom_id res chain seq x y z
N MET A 1 -16.50 51.56 20.77
CA MET A 1 -15.85 51.84 22.09
C MET A 1 -14.92 50.66 22.40
N GLY A 2 -13.73 50.79 22.97
CA GLY A 2 -12.94 52.00 23.25
C GLY A 2 -11.84 51.76 24.31
N LYS A 3 -10.55 51.82 23.92
CA LYS A 3 -9.33 51.55 24.73
C LYS A 3 -9.16 50.07 25.11
N LYS A 4 -7.98 49.40 25.11
CA LYS A 4 -6.53 49.73 25.33
C LYS A 4 -6.12 50.04 26.78
N SER A 5 -5.43 49.09 27.43
CA SER A 5 -4.08 49.29 28.02
C SER A 5 -3.51 47.93 28.51
N GLN A 6 -2.36 47.43 28.03
CA GLN A 6 -0.98 47.58 28.57
C GLN A 6 -0.70 46.72 29.85
N TYR A 7 0.48 46.15 30.14
CA TYR A 7 1.81 46.19 29.48
C TYR A 7 2.80 45.13 30.06
N TRP A 8 3.76 44.65 29.23
CA TRP A 8 5.23 44.49 29.51
C TRP A 8 5.75 43.59 30.66
N HIS A 9 7.04 43.20 30.77
CA HIS A 9 8.07 42.73 29.80
C HIS A 9 9.39 42.36 30.57
N TRP A 10 10.22 41.44 30.02
CA TRP A 10 11.69 41.29 30.22
C TRP A 10 12.19 40.84 31.63
N SER A 11 13.35 40.20 31.85
CA SER A 11 14.37 39.48 31.02
C SER A 11 15.06 38.42 31.92
N ILE A 12 15.52 37.23 31.48
CA ILE A 12 16.75 36.88 30.71
C ILE A 12 18.07 37.38 31.36
N ILE A 13 19.17 36.59 31.24
CA ILE A 13 20.61 36.83 31.58
C ILE A 13 21.07 36.21 32.93
N LEU A 14 22.18 35.46 33.08
CA LEU A 14 23.21 34.97 32.11
C LEU A 14 23.47 33.43 32.23
N ILE A 15 24.72 32.93 32.12
CA ILE A 15 25.01 31.65 31.43
C ILE A 15 26.38 30.95 31.75
N PHE A 16 26.52 29.67 31.34
CA PHE A 16 27.74 28.79 31.27
C PHE A 16 28.30 28.23 32.61
N ILE A 17 29.08 27.11 32.66
CA ILE A 17 29.77 26.20 31.69
C ILE A 17 29.60 24.74 32.22
N MET A 18 29.81 23.57 31.56
CA MET A 18 30.35 23.01 30.30
C MET A 18 29.41 21.81 29.88
N ILE A 19 29.39 21.12 28.72
CA ILE A 19 30.28 20.80 27.57
C ILE A 19 31.11 19.48 27.70
N CYS A 20 31.17 18.70 26.60
CA CYS A 20 31.75 17.35 26.35
C CYS A 20 31.00 16.12 26.94
N SER A 21 30.76 15.01 26.20
CA SER A 21 30.94 14.77 24.75
C SER A 21 30.23 13.49 24.24
N VAL A 22 29.51 13.61 23.11
CA VAL A 22 29.33 12.63 22.00
C VAL A 22 28.82 11.19 22.32
N LEU A 23 27.58 10.88 21.92
CA LEU A 23 27.29 9.91 20.83
C LEU A 23 25.80 9.86 20.46
N LEU A 24 25.50 10.05 19.17
CA LEU A 24 24.27 9.60 18.50
C LEU A 24 24.65 8.42 17.60
N GLN A 25 23.94 7.31 17.66
CA GLN A 25 23.93 6.31 16.58
C GLN A 25 22.55 5.67 16.44
N ALA A 26 22.01 5.78 15.23
CA ALA A 26 21.03 4.87 14.66
C ALA A 26 21.65 4.34 13.34
N ALA A 27 21.19 3.18 12.86
CA ALA A 27 21.61 2.65 11.56
C ALA A 27 20.53 1.76 10.93
N ASN A 28 19.54 2.38 10.30
CA ASN A 28 19.03 1.86 9.03
C ASN A 28 19.78 2.60 7.92
N GLN A 29 20.82 1.98 7.37
CA GLN A 29 21.54 2.52 6.21
C GLN A 29 21.20 1.71 4.96
N VAL A 30 20.49 2.35 4.04
CA VAL A 30 20.44 1.95 2.64
C VAL A 30 21.70 2.52 1.96
N PHE A 31 22.46 1.67 1.27
CA PHE A 31 23.44 2.14 0.28
C PHE A 31 22.65 2.50 -1.01
N ALA A 32 22.96 3.58 -1.74
CA ALA A 32 24.30 4.10 -1.98
C ALA A 32 24.47 5.64 -1.92
N LYS A 33 25.75 6.03 -1.82
CA LYS A 33 26.37 7.35 -2.01
C LYS A 33 26.26 7.80 -3.49
N ASN A 34 26.44 9.04 -3.96
CA ASN A 34 26.65 10.41 -3.44
C ASN A 34 26.72 11.35 -4.71
N PRO A 35 26.93 12.68 -4.62
CA PRO A 35 26.36 13.68 -3.71
C PRO A 35 25.92 14.98 -4.42
N SER A 36 25.04 15.77 -3.79
CA SER A 36 25.02 17.25 -3.90
C SER A 36 24.22 17.80 -2.73
N GLU A 37 24.87 18.50 -1.79
CA GLU A 37 24.18 19.07 -0.63
C GLU A 37 23.70 20.50 -0.91
N ILE A 38 22.45 20.79 -0.57
CA ILE A 38 22.00 22.13 -0.15
C ILE A 38 21.29 21.94 1.19
N GLN A 39 21.95 22.32 2.29
CA GLN A 39 21.34 22.29 3.62
C GLN A 39 20.58 23.60 3.87
N GLY A 40 19.34 23.48 4.34
CA GLY A 40 18.53 24.59 4.84
C GLY A 40 17.32 24.08 5.63
N GLU A 41 17.11 24.57 6.85
CA GLU A 41 15.99 24.15 7.70
C GLU A 41 14.65 24.68 7.17
N ASN A 42 13.94 23.88 6.35
CA ASN A 42 12.51 24.12 6.12
C ASN A 42 11.74 23.82 7.41
N LYS A 43 11.29 24.87 8.09
CA LYS A 43 10.26 24.75 9.12
C LYS A 43 8.91 24.56 8.44
N ALA A 44 8.28 23.41 8.65
CA ALA A 44 6.91 23.17 8.19
C ALA A 44 5.96 24.25 8.74
N VAL A 45 5.06 24.75 7.89
CA VAL A 45 4.05 25.75 8.25
C VAL A 45 2.69 25.25 7.79
N GLN A 46 1.80 24.98 8.74
CA GLN A 46 0.41 24.62 8.44
C GLN A 46 -0.40 25.83 8.02
N TYR A 47 -1.13 25.70 6.91
CA TYR A 47 -2.03 26.72 6.38
C TYR A 47 -3.47 26.16 6.36
N VAL A 48 -4.32 26.69 7.24
CA VAL A 48 -5.76 26.38 7.27
C VAL A 48 -6.52 27.46 6.50
N LEU A 49 -7.02 27.13 5.31
CA LEU A 49 -7.61 28.11 4.39
C LEU A 49 -9.14 28.01 4.36
N LYS A 50 -9.81 28.87 5.14
CA LYS A 50 -11.28 28.93 5.22
C LYS A 50 -11.85 29.88 4.15
N LYS A 51 -12.52 29.32 3.13
CA LYS A 51 -13.26 30.09 2.10
C LYS A 51 -14.75 29.78 2.21
N THR A 52 -15.56 30.79 2.56
CA THR A 52 -17.01 30.65 2.74
C THR A 52 -17.76 30.99 1.47
N PHE A 53 -18.69 30.13 1.05
CA PHE A 53 -19.57 30.37 -0.09
C PHE A 53 -20.98 30.77 0.40
N ASP A 54 -21.44 31.94 -0.05
CA ASP A 54 -22.84 32.38 0.02
C ASP A 54 -23.21 32.85 -1.40
N LYS A 55 -24.42 32.61 -1.90
CA LYS A 55 -25.64 32.20 -1.18
C LYS A 55 -25.89 30.68 -1.20
N ASP A 56 -26.86 30.26 -0.39
CA ASP A 56 -27.44 28.90 -0.32
C ASP A 56 -26.51 27.79 0.21
N LYS A 57 -25.36 28.20 0.76
CA LYS A 57 -24.64 27.60 1.90
C LYS A 57 -24.24 26.13 1.78
N ALA A 58 -23.17 25.93 1.00
CA ALA A 58 -22.29 24.79 1.12
C ALA A 58 -20.84 25.28 1.35
N SER A 59 -20.32 25.15 2.59
CA SER A 59 -18.92 25.47 2.89
C SER A 59 -18.06 24.21 2.84
N VAL A 60 -17.04 24.21 1.99
CA VAL A 60 -15.97 23.20 1.99
C VAL A 60 -14.76 23.81 2.68
N GLU A 61 -14.21 23.12 3.68
CA GLU A 61 -12.97 23.54 4.35
C GLU A 61 -11.82 22.61 3.97
N LEU A 62 -10.68 23.20 3.64
CA LEU A 62 -9.46 22.53 3.22
C LEU A 62 -8.32 22.87 4.19
N SER A 63 -7.74 21.84 4.78
CA SER A 63 -6.51 21.92 5.57
C SER A 63 -5.35 21.42 4.71
N LEU A 64 -4.33 22.27 4.52
CA LEU A 64 -3.16 21.95 3.71
C LEU A 64 -1.92 21.85 4.63
N ASP A 65 -1.26 20.70 4.62
CA ASP A 65 0.00 20.51 5.33
C ASP A 65 1.17 20.59 4.34
N MET A 66 1.86 21.73 4.32
CA MET A 66 2.99 21.97 3.41
C MET A 66 4.29 21.60 4.11
N LYS A 67 4.73 20.37 3.86
CA LYS A 67 5.94 19.79 4.48
C LYS A 67 7.21 20.31 3.79
N GLU A 68 7.15 20.55 2.48
CA GLU A 68 8.23 21.12 1.66
C GLU A 68 7.65 22.04 0.56
N LYS A 69 8.47 22.89 -0.06
CA LYS A 69 8.05 23.87 -1.09
C LYS A 69 7.34 23.27 -2.31
N GLU A 70 7.62 22.01 -2.62
CA GLU A 70 7.22 21.35 -3.87
C GLU A 70 6.23 20.20 -3.63
N LYS A 71 5.79 19.98 -2.38
CA LYS A 71 4.91 18.88 -2.00
C LYS A 71 3.75 19.35 -1.12
N ILE A 72 2.53 19.26 -1.66
CA ILE A 72 1.28 19.68 -1.01
C ILE A 72 0.45 18.42 -0.75
N GLU A 73 0.28 18.06 0.52
CA GLU A 73 -0.54 16.91 0.92
C GLU A 73 -1.87 17.41 1.50
N ILE A 74 -2.99 16.89 0.99
CA ILE A 74 -4.34 17.20 1.46
C ILE A 74 -4.84 16.01 2.27
N ASP A 75 -4.66 16.06 3.59
CA ASP A 75 -5.05 14.96 4.49
C ASP A 75 -6.58 14.78 4.58
N LYS A 76 -7.33 15.89 4.50
CA LYS A 76 -8.79 15.91 4.75
C LYS A 76 -9.53 16.94 3.91
N VAL A 77 -10.78 16.60 3.56
CA VAL A 77 -11.79 17.53 3.04
C VAL A 77 -12.97 17.54 3.99
N LEU A 78 -13.44 18.73 4.39
CA LEU A 78 -14.66 18.88 5.19
C LEU A 78 -15.85 19.13 4.25
N LEU A 79 -16.88 18.29 4.30
CA LEU A 79 -18.07 18.42 3.46
C LEU A 79 -19.11 19.39 4.07
N PRO A 80 -20.07 19.89 3.26
CA PRO A 80 -21.11 20.83 3.72
C PRO A 80 -22.02 20.34 4.85
N ASP A 81 -22.08 19.03 5.11
CA ASP A 81 -22.82 18.44 6.22
C ASP A 81 -22.00 18.36 7.54
N GLY A 82 -20.75 18.85 7.51
CA GLY A 82 -19.83 18.87 8.65
C GLY A 82 -19.04 17.58 8.86
N LYS A 83 -19.13 16.59 7.97
CA LYS A 83 -18.30 15.37 8.09
C LYS A 83 -16.88 15.60 7.56
N GLU A 84 -15.91 15.10 8.31
CA GLU A 84 -14.54 14.90 7.82
C GLU A 84 -14.49 13.65 6.94
N HIS A 85 -13.96 13.80 5.73
CA HIS A 85 -13.58 12.67 4.89
C HIS A 85 -12.06 12.69 4.65
N ALA A 86 -11.41 11.54 4.86
CA ALA A 86 -10.03 11.34 4.45
C ALA A 86 -9.96 11.32 2.92
N TYR A 87 -8.98 12.01 2.33
CA TYR A 87 -8.94 12.21 0.88
C TYR A 87 -8.26 11.02 0.15
N ASN A 88 -8.97 10.42 -0.81
CA ASN A 88 -8.55 9.18 -1.50
C ASN A 88 -7.63 9.39 -2.72
N GLY A 89 -7.04 10.57 -2.91
CA GLY A 89 -6.06 10.84 -3.98
C GLY A 89 -6.60 11.04 -5.41
N SER A 90 -7.75 10.48 -5.74
CA SER A 90 -8.21 10.24 -7.13
C SER A 90 -8.81 11.42 -7.90
N GLY A 91 -8.74 12.66 -7.40
CA GLY A 91 -9.56 13.77 -7.92
C GLY A 91 -8.94 15.17 -7.94
N ILE A 92 -7.60 15.32 -7.98
CA ILE A 92 -6.95 16.64 -8.07
C ILE A 92 -6.10 16.75 -9.33
N GLN A 93 -6.38 17.77 -10.16
CA GLN A 93 -5.41 18.33 -11.10
C GLN A 93 -4.77 19.58 -10.47
N THR A 94 -3.45 19.58 -10.35
CA THR A 94 -2.65 20.77 -9.99
C THR A 94 -2.12 21.43 -11.25
N VAL A 95 -2.45 22.71 -11.46
CA VAL A 95 -1.88 23.53 -12.55
C VAL A 95 -1.01 24.62 -11.93
N VAL A 96 0.27 24.66 -12.30
CA VAL A 96 1.20 25.70 -11.85
C VAL A 96 1.15 26.86 -12.85
N SER A 97 0.68 28.03 -12.40
CA SER A 97 0.65 29.22 -13.26
C SER A 97 1.98 30.00 -13.21
N LYS A 98 2.31 30.72 -14.29
CA LYS A 98 3.63 31.36 -14.56
C LYS A 98 4.11 32.41 -13.54
N ASN A 99 3.36 32.66 -12.46
CA ASN A 99 3.69 33.60 -11.38
C ASN A 99 3.87 32.93 -10.00
N GLY A 100 3.86 31.59 -9.92
CA GLY A 100 3.96 30.86 -8.65
C GLY A 100 2.63 30.65 -7.90
N THR A 101 1.49 31.01 -8.51
CA THR A 101 0.17 30.68 -7.95
C THR A 101 -0.21 29.25 -8.34
N TYR A 102 -0.39 28.38 -7.35
CA TYR A 102 -0.94 27.04 -7.53
C TYR A 102 -2.45 27.11 -7.81
N GLN A 103 -2.95 26.31 -8.74
CA GLN A 103 -4.37 26.10 -8.97
C GLN A 103 -4.73 24.63 -8.74
N PHE A 104 -5.87 24.37 -8.11
CA PHE A 104 -6.35 23.03 -7.77
C PHE A 104 -7.76 22.83 -8.33
N ARG A 105 -7.96 21.84 -9.20
CA ARG A 105 -9.30 21.41 -9.62
C ARG A 105 -9.67 20.12 -8.90
N ILE A 106 -10.76 20.15 -8.14
CA ILE A 106 -11.24 19.00 -7.35
C ILE A 106 -12.46 18.38 -8.05
N PHE A 107 -12.36 17.10 -8.41
CA PHE A 107 -13.48 16.31 -8.93
C PHE A 107 -14.14 15.53 -7.79
N TYR A 108 -15.48 15.56 -7.70
CA TYR A 108 -16.23 14.74 -6.74
C TYR A 108 -17.58 14.30 -7.32
N LYS A 109 -18.10 13.18 -6.82
CA LYS A 109 -19.41 12.63 -7.22
C LYS A 109 -20.47 13.05 -6.20
N LYS A 110 -21.58 13.61 -6.68
CA LYS A 110 -22.69 14.13 -5.86
C LYS A 110 -23.82 13.12 -5.79
N GLU A 111 -23.90 12.35 -4.71
CA GLU A 111 -25.06 11.48 -4.47
C GLU A 111 -26.30 12.33 -4.16
N LYS A 112 -27.33 12.24 -5.03
CA LYS A 112 -28.67 12.72 -4.73
C LYS A 112 -29.46 11.58 -4.07
N MET A 113 -30.19 11.89 -3.01
CA MET A 113 -31.17 10.95 -2.44
C MET A 113 -32.42 10.87 -3.33
N GLU A 114 -32.78 9.62 -3.65
CA GLU A 114 -34.08 9.11 -4.13
C GLU A 114 -34.61 9.50 -5.54
N ASN A 115 -34.85 8.44 -6.34
CA ASN A 115 -35.93 8.26 -7.33
C ASN A 115 -36.18 9.31 -8.45
N ILE A 116 -35.35 9.28 -9.51
CA ILE A 116 -35.82 9.45 -10.92
C ILE A 116 -35.02 8.50 -11.83
N GLU A 117 -35.67 7.93 -12.85
CA GLU A 117 -35.03 7.10 -13.90
C GLU A 117 -34.16 7.93 -14.87
N LYS A 118 -32.86 8.07 -14.58
CA LYS A 118 -31.73 8.16 -15.56
C LYS A 118 -30.40 8.45 -14.86
N PRO A 119 -29.33 7.66 -15.09
CA PRO A 119 -28.02 7.90 -14.48
C PRO A 119 -27.00 8.48 -15.48
N ASP A 120 -27.07 9.78 -15.79
CA ASP A 120 -26.02 10.49 -16.54
C ASP A 120 -25.96 11.98 -16.16
N GLU A 121 -24.86 12.39 -15.51
CA GLU A 121 -24.12 13.66 -15.68
C GLU A 121 -23.12 13.87 -14.52
N LEU A 122 -21.87 14.26 -14.85
CA LEU A 122 -20.84 14.66 -13.90
C LEU A 122 -20.87 16.19 -13.72
N GLU A 123 -21.47 16.67 -12.63
CA GLU A 123 -21.58 18.10 -12.31
C GLU A 123 -20.22 18.67 -11.87
N THR A 124 -19.43 19.15 -12.85
CA THR A 124 -18.06 19.64 -12.64
C THR A 124 -18.04 21.00 -11.94
N LEU A 125 -17.52 21.05 -10.70
CA LEU A 125 -17.18 22.29 -10.00
C LEU A 125 -15.67 22.57 -10.08
N SER A 126 -15.26 23.68 -10.70
CA SER A 126 -13.88 24.19 -10.61
C SER A 126 -13.79 25.23 -9.49
N VAL A 127 -12.75 25.17 -8.66
CA VAL A 127 -12.61 26.03 -7.47
C VAL A 127 -11.24 26.71 -7.46
N ASP A 128 -11.20 27.98 -7.86
CA ASP A 128 -9.93 28.72 -7.89
C ASP A 128 -9.50 29.14 -6.48
N ILE A 129 -8.34 28.64 -6.04
CA ILE A 129 -7.72 28.92 -4.74
C ILE A 129 -6.35 29.59 -4.97
N PRO A 130 -6.27 30.93 -5.01
CA PRO A 130 -4.99 31.61 -5.12
C PRO A 130 -4.22 31.50 -3.79
N VAL A 131 -2.95 31.10 -3.88
CA VAL A 131 -2.00 31.07 -2.76
C VAL A 131 -0.82 31.99 -3.11
N GLU A 132 -0.69 33.12 -2.40
CA GLU A 132 0.47 34.01 -2.54
C GLU A 132 1.62 33.56 -1.64
N VAL A 133 2.71 33.07 -2.24
CA VAL A 133 3.94 32.71 -1.52
C VAL A 133 4.87 33.94 -1.45
N THR A 134 4.74 34.75 -0.40
CA THR A 134 5.52 35.98 -0.24
C THR A 134 6.94 35.75 0.29
N GLU A 135 7.93 36.27 -0.44
CA GLU A 135 9.38 36.31 -0.13
C GLU A 135 10.10 34.96 0.06
N ILE A 136 10.73 34.49 -1.03
CA ILE A 136 11.96 33.69 -0.95
C ILE A 136 13.14 34.67 -1.00
N LYS A 137 14.05 34.60 -0.01
CA LYS A 137 15.36 35.27 -0.09
C LYS A 137 16.41 34.25 -0.51
N GLU A 138 17.13 34.55 -1.58
CA GLU A 138 18.31 33.78 -1.99
C GLU A 138 19.51 34.19 -1.10
N GLU A 139 20.01 33.28 -0.27
CA GLU A 139 21.35 33.43 0.31
C GLU A 139 22.38 32.89 -0.68
N THR A 140 22.84 33.77 -1.58
CA THR A 140 23.94 33.47 -2.50
C THR A 140 25.25 33.29 -1.72
N ALA A 141 25.67 32.04 -1.52
CA ALA A 141 27.01 31.75 -1.03
C ALA A 141 28.07 32.07 -2.10
N LYS A 142 28.93 33.07 -1.82
CA LYS A 142 30.21 33.23 -2.52
C LYS A 142 31.34 33.54 -1.54
N ASN A 143 32.44 32.82 -1.71
CA ASN A 143 33.73 33.15 -1.09
C ASN A 143 34.19 34.53 -1.54
N GLU A 144 34.73 35.35 -0.63
CA GLU A 144 35.57 36.46 -1.05
C GLU A 144 36.70 36.79 -0.05
N THR A 145 37.93 36.53 -0.50
CA THR A 145 39.13 37.26 -0.10
C THR A 145 39.94 37.53 -1.38
N ALA A 146 40.29 38.77 -1.75
CA ALA A 146 39.98 40.03 -1.09
C ALA A 146 40.17 41.24 -2.04
N SER A 147 39.84 42.43 -1.51
CA SER A 147 40.34 43.75 -1.89
C SER A 147 39.58 44.58 -2.93
N SER A 148 38.72 45.47 -2.40
CA SER A 148 38.66 46.91 -2.73
C SER A 148 38.16 47.36 -4.13
N SER A 149 37.26 48.35 -4.28
CA SER A 149 36.76 49.33 -3.30
C SER A 149 35.44 50.02 -3.70
N LYS A 150 34.77 50.59 -2.69
CA LYS A 150 33.86 51.76 -2.74
C LYS A 150 32.73 51.80 -3.79
N THR A 151 31.54 51.46 -3.30
CA THR A 151 30.28 52.26 -3.40
C THR A 151 30.17 53.35 -4.48
N GLU A 152 29.11 53.23 -5.31
CA GLU A 152 27.95 54.12 -5.14
C GLU A 152 26.62 53.42 -5.55
N LYS A 153 25.48 53.92 -5.06
CA LYS A 153 24.14 53.37 -5.37
C LYS A 153 23.46 54.22 -6.43
N THR A 154 22.98 53.60 -7.52
CA THR A 154 21.89 54.16 -8.34
C THR A 154 20.90 53.07 -8.74
N THR A 155 19.62 53.43 -8.80
CA THR A 155 18.49 52.52 -9.07
C THR A 155 18.34 52.16 -10.54
N THR A 156 18.05 50.88 -10.82
CA THR A 156 17.21 50.45 -11.95
C THR A 156 16.42 49.19 -11.61
N LYS A 157 15.10 49.32 -11.45
CA LYS A 157 14.18 48.37 -12.11
C LYS A 157 14.21 48.68 -13.62
N GLU A 158 13.64 47.80 -14.45
CA GLU A 158 13.55 47.95 -15.91
C GLU A 158 14.90 47.98 -16.65
N LYS A 159 15.57 46.82 -16.76
CA LYS A 159 16.59 46.60 -17.81
C LYS A 159 16.87 45.13 -18.17
N LEU A 160 15.83 44.36 -18.48
CA LEU A 160 16.03 43.32 -19.50
C LEU A 160 16.25 44.00 -20.87
N ALA A 161 16.98 43.33 -21.77
CA ALA A 161 17.48 43.97 -22.99
C ALA A 161 16.36 44.48 -23.89
N LYS A 162 16.63 45.59 -24.60
CA LYS A 162 15.74 46.08 -25.66
C LYS A 162 15.55 44.98 -26.69
N SER A 163 14.31 44.61 -26.99
CA SER A 163 14.03 43.85 -28.20
C SER A 163 14.48 44.64 -29.42
N SER A 164 14.99 43.95 -30.44
CA SER A 164 15.03 44.46 -31.80
C SER A 164 13.61 44.86 -32.25
N LEU A 165 13.50 45.76 -33.24
CA LEU A 165 12.24 46.42 -33.57
C LEU A 165 11.11 45.41 -33.85
N LEU A 166 9.91 45.66 -33.29
CA LEU A 166 8.68 45.09 -33.83
C LEU A 166 8.55 45.58 -35.28
N LYS A 167 8.79 44.68 -36.23
CA LYS A 167 8.43 44.84 -37.63
C LYS A 167 7.10 44.14 -37.83
N ALA A 168 6.08 44.88 -38.26
CA ALA A 168 4.86 44.29 -38.79
C ALA A 168 5.20 43.60 -40.13
N ILE A 169 5.05 42.28 -40.18
CA ILE A 169 5.31 41.48 -41.37
C ILE A 169 3.98 41.22 -42.08
N THR A 170 3.92 41.51 -43.39
CA THR A 170 2.68 41.43 -44.19
C THR A 170 2.81 40.55 -45.43
N ASN A 171 4.01 40.03 -45.72
CA ASN A 171 4.25 39.12 -46.85
C ASN A 171 5.54 38.30 -46.65
N ILE A 172 5.66 37.22 -47.42
CA ILE A 172 6.73 36.22 -47.32
C ILE A 172 8.14 36.77 -47.64
N ASP A 173 8.26 37.80 -48.48
CA ASP A 173 9.54 38.49 -48.72
C ASP A 173 9.99 39.27 -47.49
N THR A 174 9.10 40.05 -46.88
CA THR A 174 9.42 40.82 -45.66
C THR A 174 9.73 39.93 -44.46
N LEU A 175 9.14 38.71 -44.41
CA LEU A 175 9.43 37.71 -43.39
C LEU A 175 10.87 37.20 -43.52
N ASN A 176 11.21 36.55 -44.65
CA ASN A 176 12.53 35.95 -44.85
C ASN A 176 13.66 36.99 -44.80
N ASN A 177 13.46 38.18 -45.37
CA ASN A 177 14.43 39.28 -45.27
C ASN A 177 14.63 39.77 -43.83
N SER A 178 13.61 39.67 -42.97
CA SER A 178 13.74 40.04 -41.54
C SER A 178 14.41 38.95 -40.70
N ILE A 179 14.28 37.68 -41.08
CA ILE A 179 14.97 36.54 -40.47
C ILE A 179 16.47 36.58 -40.81
N ILE A 180 16.82 36.76 -42.09
CA ILE A 180 18.21 36.89 -42.54
C ILE A 180 18.91 38.08 -41.85
N ALA A 181 18.19 39.19 -41.68
CA ALA A 181 18.66 40.40 -40.99
C ALA A 181 18.58 40.33 -39.45
N ALA A 182 18.14 39.21 -38.85
CA ALA A 182 18.24 38.99 -37.41
C ALA A 182 19.72 38.77 -37.01
N LYS A 183 20.06 39.13 -35.78
CA LYS A 183 21.43 38.99 -35.25
C LYS A 183 21.60 37.64 -34.55
N ASP A 184 22.74 37.01 -34.81
CA ASP A 184 23.11 35.70 -34.26
C ASP A 184 23.17 35.76 -32.73
N GLY A 185 22.58 34.75 -32.06
CA GLY A 185 22.48 34.67 -30.61
C GLY A 185 21.50 35.65 -29.94
N GLU A 186 20.80 36.52 -30.68
CA GLU A 186 19.85 37.49 -30.12
C GLU A 186 18.40 37.24 -30.56
N LYS A 187 17.53 36.87 -29.60
CA LYS A 187 16.11 36.58 -29.83
C LYS A 187 15.38 37.76 -30.47
N THR A 188 15.11 37.63 -31.77
CA THR A 188 14.46 38.65 -32.60
C THR A 188 12.98 38.30 -32.76
N THR A 189 12.10 39.19 -32.30
CA THR A 189 10.64 39.00 -32.40
C THR A 189 10.10 39.68 -33.66
N LEU A 190 9.35 38.93 -34.46
CA LEU A 190 8.69 39.38 -35.68
C LEU A 190 7.18 39.25 -35.50
N THR A 191 6.45 40.34 -35.79
CA THR A 191 5.02 40.42 -35.51
C THR A 191 4.19 40.06 -36.74
N ILE A 192 3.32 39.07 -36.60
CA ILE A 192 2.49 38.52 -37.67
C ILE A 192 1.02 38.56 -37.21
N ASP A 193 0.32 39.65 -37.54
CA ASP A 193 -1.10 39.90 -37.19
C ASP A 193 -2.04 39.75 -38.41
N THR A 194 -1.53 39.23 -39.51
CA THR A 194 -2.27 39.00 -40.78
C THR A 194 -1.94 37.63 -41.35
N SER A 195 -2.75 37.15 -42.30
CA SER A 195 -2.37 35.97 -43.08
C SER A 195 -1.27 36.32 -44.07
N ILE A 196 -0.20 35.53 -44.06
CA ILE A 196 0.89 35.56 -45.03
C ILE A 196 0.78 34.28 -45.87
N ASP A 197 0.60 34.44 -47.18
CA ASP A 197 0.66 33.34 -48.13
C ASP A 197 2.12 32.88 -48.30
N VAL A 198 2.36 31.61 -48.00
CA VAL A 198 3.67 30.95 -48.03
C VAL A 198 3.85 30.30 -49.39
N GLU A 199 4.47 31.05 -50.30
CA GLU A 199 4.84 30.61 -51.67
C GLU A 199 6.30 30.13 -51.78
N LYS A 200 7.07 30.25 -50.70
CA LYS A 200 8.47 29.80 -50.59
C LYS A 200 8.81 29.47 -49.14
N GLU A 201 9.79 28.59 -48.95
CA GLU A 201 10.22 28.09 -47.64
C GLU A 201 10.68 29.22 -46.69
N ILE A 202 10.27 29.15 -45.44
CA ILE A 202 10.70 30.04 -44.35
C ILE A 202 11.87 29.37 -43.62
N VAL A 203 13.10 29.66 -44.06
CA VAL A 203 14.30 29.11 -43.43
C VAL A 203 14.65 29.92 -42.17
N ILE A 204 14.92 29.22 -41.06
CA ILE A 204 15.53 29.74 -39.82
C ILE A 204 16.97 29.22 -39.77
N PRO A 205 17.98 30.00 -40.21
CA PRO A 205 19.37 29.55 -40.28
C PRO A 205 20.04 29.31 -38.92
N ASP A 206 21.21 28.65 -38.96
CA ASP A 206 22.16 28.55 -37.85
C ASP A 206 22.38 29.90 -37.14
N GLY A 207 22.54 29.84 -35.82
CA GLY A 207 22.74 30.98 -34.92
C GLY A 207 21.54 31.92 -34.78
N LYS A 208 20.50 31.84 -35.62
CA LYS A 208 19.33 32.73 -35.54
C LYS A 208 18.35 32.26 -34.48
N ILE A 209 17.96 33.19 -33.60
CA ILE A 209 16.90 32.97 -32.60
C ILE A 209 15.69 33.82 -32.98
N ILE A 210 14.66 33.19 -33.55
CA ILE A 210 13.50 33.86 -34.13
C ILE A 210 12.25 33.59 -33.30
N HIS A 211 11.39 34.60 -33.16
CA HIS A 211 10.14 34.51 -32.43
C HIS A 211 9.01 35.09 -33.28
N PHE A 212 8.12 34.23 -33.76
CA PHE A 212 6.88 34.64 -34.43
C PHE A 212 5.80 34.84 -33.36
N ALA A 213 5.34 36.08 -33.22
CA ALA A 213 4.33 36.46 -32.24
C ALA A 213 3.20 37.25 -32.91
N GLY A 214 1.96 37.03 -32.48
CA GLY A 214 0.78 37.74 -33.00
C GLY A 214 -0.46 36.86 -33.01
N ASN A 215 -1.40 37.17 -33.90
CA ASN A 215 -2.62 36.37 -34.11
C ASN A 215 -2.90 36.04 -35.58
N GLY A 216 -1.96 36.31 -36.47
CA GLY A 216 -2.03 36.02 -37.90
C GLY A 216 -1.73 34.56 -38.24
N SER A 217 -1.53 34.31 -39.53
CA SER A 217 -1.35 32.95 -40.05
C SER A 217 -0.26 32.84 -41.11
N LEU A 218 0.47 31.73 -41.11
CA LEU A 218 1.35 31.29 -42.19
C LEU A 218 0.58 30.24 -43.00
N LYS A 219 0.18 30.59 -44.21
CA LYS A 219 -0.78 29.81 -45.01
C LYS A 219 -0.13 29.18 -46.24
N ARG A 220 -0.17 27.85 -46.38
CA ARG A 220 0.41 27.16 -47.56
C ARG A 220 -0.44 27.44 -48.81
N THR A 221 0.21 27.75 -49.92
CA THR A 221 -0.45 27.89 -51.23
C THR A 221 0.14 26.93 -52.26
N SER A 222 -0.48 26.84 -53.43
CA SER A 222 0.02 26.07 -54.57
C SER A 222 1.24 26.70 -55.26
N GLY A 223 1.72 27.86 -54.78
CA GLY A 223 2.97 28.46 -55.25
C GLY A 223 4.22 27.85 -54.62
N LEU A 224 4.10 27.30 -53.39
CA LEU A 224 5.19 26.61 -52.72
C LEU A 224 5.47 25.26 -53.39
N ASP A 225 6.74 24.98 -53.70
CA ASP A 225 7.18 23.68 -54.22
C ASP A 225 6.69 22.57 -53.26
N LYS A 226 6.15 21.51 -53.83
CA LYS A 226 5.62 20.36 -53.08
C LYS A 226 6.70 19.63 -52.28
N LYS A 227 7.96 19.77 -52.70
CA LYS A 227 9.16 19.28 -52.02
C LYS A 227 9.76 20.25 -50.99
N ALA A 228 9.25 21.47 -50.91
CA ALA A 228 9.68 22.47 -49.94
C ALA A 228 8.79 22.45 -48.68
N HIS A 229 9.42 22.71 -47.54
CA HIS A 229 8.75 22.86 -46.26
C HIS A 229 8.06 24.23 -46.19
N MET A 230 7.09 24.42 -45.28
CA MET A 230 6.62 25.79 -45.01
C MET A 230 7.65 26.54 -44.18
N ILE A 231 8.18 25.86 -43.16
CA ILE A 231 9.23 26.35 -42.27
C ILE A 231 10.31 25.27 -42.19
N LYS A 232 11.58 25.68 -42.31
CA LYS A 232 12.74 24.82 -42.07
C LYS A 232 13.64 25.47 -41.04
N ILE A 233 13.87 24.79 -39.91
CA ILE A 233 14.83 25.22 -38.88
C ILE A 233 16.11 24.42 -39.10
N GLU A 234 17.19 25.11 -39.43
CA GLU A 234 18.49 24.49 -39.66
C GLU A 234 19.19 24.18 -38.32
N GLU A 235 20.21 23.32 -38.33
CA GLU A 235 20.98 23.02 -37.12
C GLU A 235 21.53 24.32 -36.49
N GLY A 236 21.44 24.44 -35.16
CA GLY A 236 21.79 25.66 -34.43
C GLY A 236 20.75 26.80 -34.50
N GLY A 237 19.80 26.75 -35.45
CA GLY A 237 18.67 27.68 -35.53
C GLY A 237 17.62 27.43 -34.44
N GLN A 238 16.89 28.48 -34.04
CA GLN A 238 15.84 28.40 -33.03
C GLN A 238 14.58 29.17 -33.44
N LEU A 239 13.41 28.55 -33.32
CA LEU A 239 12.11 29.17 -33.56
C LEU A 239 11.18 29.07 -32.34
N TYR A 240 10.59 30.20 -31.96
CA TYR A 240 9.47 30.27 -31.03
C TYR A 240 8.19 30.67 -31.77
N LEU A 241 7.10 29.94 -31.57
CA LEU A 241 5.78 30.22 -32.13
C LEU A 241 4.80 30.59 -30.99
N ASP A 242 4.24 31.79 -31.04
CA ASP A 242 3.27 32.28 -30.04
C ASP A 242 2.07 32.96 -30.72
N GLY A 243 0.89 32.36 -30.58
CA GLY A 243 -0.41 32.82 -31.10
C GLY A 243 -0.66 32.58 -32.60
N ILE A 244 0.39 32.32 -33.39
CA ILE A 244 0.31 32.18 -34.85
C ILE A 244 -0.34 30.85 -35.28
N THR A 245 -1.15 30.89 -36.35
CA THR A 245 -1.68 29.69 -37.00
C THR A 245 -0.82 29.28 -38.20
N VAL A 246 -0.29 28.06 -38.24
CA VAL A 246 0.33 27.46 -39.43
C VAL A 246 -0.74 26.64 -40.14
N ASP A 247 -1.34 27.22 -41.19
CA ASP A 247 -2.45 26.66 -41.96
C ASP A 247 -1.93 25.95 -43.22
N GLY A 248 -2.05 24.62 -43.25
CA GLY A 248 -1.72 23.80 -44.41
C GLY A 248 -2.68 24.00 -45.58
N ASN A 249 -3.85 24.62 -45.36
CA ASN A 249 -4.83 25.00 -46.39
C ASN A 249 -5.29 23.83 -47.29
N LYS A 250 -5.04 22.59 -46.85
CA LYS A 250 -5.18 21.34 -47.64
C LYS A 250 -4.34 21.31 -48.92
N VAL A 251 -3.21 22.03 -48.94
CA VAL A 251 -2.26 22.09 -50.06
C VAL A 251 -0.92 21.46 -49.68
N GLY A 252 -0.75 20.19 -49.99
CA GLY A 252 0.50 19.45 -49.80
C GLY A 252 0.36 18.03 -50.33
N GLU A 253 1.46 17.40 -50.73
CA GLU A 253 1.41 15.99 -51.13
C GLU A 253 1.46 15.08 -49.90
N ARG A 254 0.57 14.08 -49.90
CA ARG A 254 0.66 12.95 -48.97
C ARG A 254 1.81 12.04 -49.37
N TYR A 255 2.41 11.35 -48.39
CA TYR A 255 3.45 10.36 -48.62
C TYR A 255 3.00 9.32 -49.66
N GLN A 256 3.86 9.07 -50.65
CA GLN A 256 3.69 7.99 -51.63
C GLN A 256 4.84 7.02 -51.49
N THR A 257 4.59 5.72 -51.63
CA THR A 257 5.52 4.62 -51.37
C THR A 257 6.93 4.89 -51.93
N GLY A 258 7.93 5.00 -51.06
CA GLY A 258 9.33 5.26 -51.43
C GLY A 258 9.68 6.72 -51.75
N LEU A 259 8.78 7.69 -51.53
CA LEU A 259 9.00 9.12 -51.71
C LEU A 259 8.54 9.92 -50.48
N ARG A 260 9.51 10.27 -49.62
CA ARG A 260 9.31 11.20 -48.50
C ARG A 260 8.84 12.56 -49.01
N VAL A 261 7.73 13.05 -48.46
CA VAL A 261 7.15 14.37 -48.76
C VAL A 261 7.58 15.42 -47.75
N ALA A 262 7.47 16.70 -48.10
CA ALA A 262 7.93 17.80 -47.25
C ALA A 262 7.04 18.04 -46.03
N SER A 263 7.68 18.24 -44.88
CA SER A 263 7.05 18.63 -43.60
C SER A 263 6.47 20.05 -43.64
N ALA A 264 5.43 20.34 -42.87
CA ALA A 264 5.00 21.72 -42.66
C ALA A 264 6.06 22.50 -41.85
N ILE A 265 6.55 21.90 -40.76
CA ILE A 265 7.77 22.35 -40.06
C ILE A 265 8.82 21.23 -40.06
N GLU A 266 10.00 21.54 -40.59
CA GLU A 266 11.21 20.72 -40.48
C GLU A 266 12.10 21.27 -39.36
N VAL A 267 12.55 20.40 -38.45
CA VAL A 267 13.28 20.78 -37.23
C VAL A 267 14.61 20.03 -37.16
N LEU A 268 15.68 20.69 -37.62
CA LEU A 268 17.08 20.24 -37.42
C LEU A 268 17.77 21.04 -36.29
N GLY A 269 17.16 22.17 -35.90
CA GLY A 269 17.51 22.98 -34.74
C GLY A 269 16.44 22.85 -33.65
N ASN A 270 16.10 23.96 -32.99
CA ASN A 270 15.17 23.95 -31.85
C ASN A 270 13.84 24.62 -32.22
N PHE A 271 12.71 23.96 -31.92
CA PHE A 271 11.36 24.50 -32.10
C PHE A 271 10.63 24.57 -30.76
N THR A 272 10.10 25.72 -30.39
CA THR A 272 9.25 25.90 -29.20
C THR A 272 7.86 26.42 -29.59
N MET A 273 6.83 25.60 -29.40
CA MET A 273 5.43 26.02 -29.51
C MET A 273 4.95 26.50 -28.13
N ILE A 274 4.70 27.82 -28.02
CA ILE A 274 4.19 28.48 -26.81
C ILE A 274 2.67 28.54 -26.86
N SER A 275 2.14 29.01 -27.98
CA SER A 275 0.72 28.98 -28.30
C SER A 275 0.51 29.13 -29.82
N GLY A 276 -0.73 29.07 -30.29
CA GLY A 276 -1.05 29.04 -31.72
C GLY A 276 -1.62 27.69 -32.16
N ASN A 277 -1.67 27.45 -33.47
CA ASN A 277 -2.39 26.31 -34.04
C ASN A 277 -1.71 25.76 -35.31
N MET A 278 -1.62 24.44 -35.48
CA MET A 278 -1.21 23.77 -36.72
C MET A 278 -2.37 22.94 -37.26
N THR A 279 -2.87 23.29 -38.45
CA THR A 279 -4.16 22.79 -38.95
C THR A 279 -4.22 22.65 -40.47
N GLN A 280 -5.12 21.79 -40.98
CA GLN A 280 -5.35 21.53 -42.41
C GLN A 280 -4.11 21.08 -43.21
N HIS A 281 -3.10 20.50 -42.56
CA HIS A 281 -1.96 19.87 -43.23
C HIS A 281 -2.33 18.52 -43.84
N THR A 282 -1.67 18.16 -44.95
CA THR A 282 -1.83 16.87 -45.65
C THR A 282 -0.53 16.07 -45.78
N CYS A 283 0.63 16.73 -45.68
CA CYS A 283 1.96 16.11 -45.64
C CYS A 283 2.35 15.71 -44.20
N TYR A 284 3.63 15.65 -43.84
CA TYR A 284 4.06 15.54 -42.43
C TYR A 284 3.78 16.87 -41.72
N VAL A 285 3.23 16.87 -40.49
CA VAL A 285 2.94 18.13 -39.78
C VAL A 285 4.22 18.71 -39.15
N ILE A 286 4.90 17.92 -38.32
CA ILE A 286 6.23 18.23 -37.77
C ILE A 286 7.15 17.04 -37.99
N HIS A 287 8.38 17.32 -38.41
CA HIS A 287 9.46 16.35 -38.41
C HIS A 287 10.68 16.92 -37.68
N VAL A 288 11.29 16.12 -36.81
CA VAL A 288 12.45 16.48 -35.98
C VAL A 288 13.56 15.45 -36.20
N SER A 289 14.76 15.88 -36.62
CA SER A 289 15.89 14.99 -36.90
C SER A 289 17.21 15.58 -36.44
N GLY A 290 18.01 14.76 -35.76
CA GLY A 290 19.37 15.06 -35.37
C GLY A 290 19.55 15.22 -33.85
N LYS A 291 20.75 14.87 -33.37
CA LYS A 291 21.08 14.77 -31.92
C LYS A 291 21.02 16.08 -31.14
N ASN A 292 20.87 17.21 -31.84
CA ASN A 292 20.77 18.57 -31.30
C ASN A 292 19.39 19.19 -31.57
N ALA A 293 18.47 18.43 -32.16
CA ALA A 293 17.15 18.89 -32.56
C ALA A 293 16.10 18.59 -31.48
N GLU A 294 15.38 19.62 -31.07
CA GLU A 294 14.35 19.55 -30.04
C GLU A 294 13.06 20.19 -30.54
N PHE A 295 11.93 19.51 -30.33
CA PHE A 295 10.62 20.15 -30.28
C PHE A 295 10.15 20.23 -28.82
N THR A 296 9.85 21.44 -28.35
CA THR A 296 9.19 21.66 -27.05
C THR A 296 7.82 22.28 -27.26
N MET A 297 6.77 21.63 -26.75
CA MET A 297 5.40 22.14 -26.73
C MET A 297 5.02 22.50 -25.28
N THR A 298 4.59 23.74 -25.07
CA THR A 298 4.14 24.26 -23.75
C THR A 298 2.70 24.78 -23.79
N GLY A 299 2.02 24.57 -24.90
CA GLY A 299 0.72 25.14 -25.24
C GLY A 299 0.51 25.15 -26.75
N GLY A 300 -0.63 25.69 -27.19
CA GLY A 300 -1.06 25.63 -28.59
C GLY A 300 -1.63 24.26 -28.98
N THR A 301 -2.00 24.12 -30.26
CA THR A 301 -2.77 22.96 -30.73
C THR A 301 -2.29 22.43 -32.09
N ILE A 302 -2.16 21.12 -32.25
CA ILE A 302 -1.96 20.43 -33.54
C ILE A 302 -3.25 19.67 -33.86
N LYS A 303 -4.13 20.25 -34.68
CA LYS A 303 -5.48 19.69 -34.86
C LYS A 303 -6.17 19.95 -36.19
N ASN A 304 -7.10 19.05 -36.53
CA ASN A 304 -7.82 19.01 -37.80
C ASN A 304 -6.88 18.90 -39.01
N ASN A 305 -5.85 18.07 -38.88
CA ASN A 305 -4.97 17.67 -39.97
C ASN A 305 -5.44 16.34 -40.58
N ASP A 306 -5.16 16.14 -41.87
CA ASP A 306 -5.70 15.05 -42.69
C ASP A 306 -4.52 14.47 -43.51
N ALA A 307 -3.57 13.90 -42.77
CA ALA A 307 -2.14 14.09 -42.98
C ALA A 307 -1.34 12.79 -43.06
N SER A 308 -0.07 12.88 -43.46
CA SER A 308 0.78 11.69 -43.63
C SER A 308 1.37 11.18 -42.31
N SER A 309 1.56 12.05 -41.32
CA SER A 309 2.00 11.74 -39.95
C SER A 309 2.00 13.04 -39.14
N GLY A 310 1.81 12.95 -37.83
CA GLY A 310 1.73 14.11 -36.93
C GLY A 310 3.12 14.65 -36.60
N VAL A 311 3.76 14.07 -35.58
CA VAL A 311 5.12 14.40 -35.15
C VAL A 311 6.03 13.19 -35.38
N PHE A 312 6.94 13.29 -36.35
CA PHE A 312 7.96 12.26 -36.59
C PHE A 312 9.30 12.68 -35.99
N LEU A 313 9.96 11.78 -35.24
CA LEU A 313 11.29 11.95 -34.69
C LEU A 313 12.26 10.84 -35.16
N GLU A 314 13.44 11.25 -35.62
CA GLU A 314 14.55 10.34 -35.92
C GLU A 314 15.92 10.93 -35.49
N ASP A 315 16.99 10.14 -35.66
CA ASP A 315 18.39 10.53 -35.43
C ASP A 315 18.68 11.20 -34.08
N HIS A 316 18.14 10.62 -32.99
CA HIS A 316 18.26 11.07 -31.60
C HIS A 316 17.65 12.45 -31.29
N ALA A 317 16.62 12.85 -32.04
CA ALA A 317 15.82 14.04 -31.72
C ALA A 317 14.94 13.87 -30.47
N ASP A 318 14.68 14.96 -29.75
CA ASP A 318 13.83 15.01 -28.55
C ASP A 318 12.49 15.74 -28.82
N PHE A 319 11.37 15.22 -28.31
CA PHE A 319 10.09 15.92 -28.16
C PHE A 319 9.72 16.02 -26.68
N ILE A 320 9.43 17.23 -26.19
CA ILE A 320 9.00 17.48 -24.80
C ILE A 320 7.65 18.20 -24.81
N MET A 321 6.62 17.55 -24.26
CA MET A 321 5.26 18.11 -24.13
C MET A 321 4.97 18.43 -22.66
N ASN A 322 4.88 19.73 -22.37
CA ASN A 322 4.64 20.33 -21.06
C ASN A 322 3.30 21.10 -21.05
N GLY A 323 2.31 20.60 -21.80
CA GLY A 323 1.05 21.26 -22.10
C GLY A 323 0.79 21.42 -23.60
N GLY A 324 -0.45 21.73 -23.95
CA GLY A 324 -0.92 21.80 -25.34
C GLY A 324 -1.83 20.63 -25.72
N GLU A 325 -2.24 20.59 -26.98
CA GLU A 325 -3.25 19.66 -27.51
C GLU A 325 -2.82 19.09 -28.86
N ILE A 326 -2.83 17.77 -29.04
CA ILE A 326 -2.74 17.10 -30.35
C ILE A 326 -4.05 16.35 -30.55
N SER A 327 -4.96 16.85 -31.40
CA SER A 327 -6.33 16.32 -31.42
C SER A 327 -7.06 16.37 -32.75
N ASN A 328 -8.10 15.55 -32.91
CA ASN A 328 -8.99 15.58 -34.08
C ASN A 328 -8.26 15.47 -35.43
N ASN A 329 -7.12 14.77 -35.46
CA ASN A 329 -6.34 14.52 -36.67
C ASN A 329 -6.69 13.15 -37.27
N VAL A 330 -6.51 13.03 -38.59
CA VAL A 330 -6.58 11.76 -39.31
C VAL A 330 -5.21 11.48 -39.94
N PHE A 331 -4.71 10.26 -39.74
CA PHE A 331 -3.47 9.76 -40.34
C PHE A 331 -3.76 8.41 -41.00
N ASP A 332 -3.66 8.38 -42.34
CA ASP A 332 -4.08 7.25 -43.16
C ASP A 332 -3.15 7.02 -44.36
N ASN A 333 -2.58 5.82 -44.49
CA ASN A 333 -1.79 5.44 -45.67
C ASN A 333 -1.68 3.92 -45.90
N TYR A 334 -1.41 3.55 -47.15
CA TYR A 334 -1.64 2.21 -47.69
C TYR A 334 -0.44 1.24 -47.66
N THR A 335 0.79 1.65 -47.32
CA THR A 335 1.99 0.81 -47.55
C THR A 335 3.06 0.71 -46.45
N ASP A 336 3.28 1.72 -45.60
CA ASP A 336 4.52 1.83 -44.80
C ASP A 336 4.31 2.23 -43.32
N MET A 337 5.26 1.85 -42.45
CA MET A 337 5.22 2.09 -40.99
C MET A 337 5.52 3.54 -40.57
N GLU A 338 5.93 4.43 -41.47
CA GLU A 338 6.38 5.80 -41.17
C GLU A 338 5.22 6.80 -40.91
N VAL A 339 4.06 6.28 -40.48
CA VAL A 339 2.76 6.95 -40.37
C VAL A 339 2.17 6.67 -38.98
N ASN A 340 2.12 7.67 -38.10
CA ASN A 340 1.50 7.63 -36.76
C ASN A 340 1.12 9.07 -36.34
N THR A 341 0.36 9.26 -35.25
CA THR A 341 0.22 10.61 -34.65
C THR A 341 1.55 11.10 -34.08
N ILE A 342 2.30 10.23 -33.39
CA ILE A 342 3.70 10.44 -32.99
C ILE A 342 4.51 9.17 -33.33
N PHE A 343 5.61 9.31 -34.06
CA PHE A 343 6.53 8.20 -34.38
C PHE A 343 7.94 8.52 -33.89
N LEU A 344 8.53 7.61 -33.12
CA LEU A 344 9.90 7.68 -32.62
C LEU A 344 10.75 6.58 -33.24
N ARG A 345 11.86 6.97 -33.87
CA ARG A 345 12.86 6.09 -34.50
C ARG A 345 14.29 6.50 -34.13
N ASN A 346 15.25 5.59 -34.31
CA ASN A 346 16.70 5.81 -34.18
C ASN A 346 17.11 6.66 -32.96
N GLY A 347 16.92 6.10 -31.76
CA GLY A 347 17.38 6.72 -30.51
C GLY A 347 16.67 8.02 -30.10
N SER A 348 15.60 8.41 -30.81
CA SER A 348 14.80 9.57 -30.45
C SER A 348 13.95 9.34 -29.19
N LYS A 349 13.43 10.43 -28.64
CA LYS A 349 12.77 10.41 -27.33
C LYS A 349 11.58 11.35 -27.25
N PHE A 350 10.53 10.89 -26.58
CA PHE A 350 9.35 11.68 -26.23
C PHE A 350 9.20 11.75 -24.70
N VAL A 351 8.90 12.94 -24.17
CA VAL A 351 8.57 13.16 -22.76
C VAL A 351 7.23 13.88 -22.66
N LEU A 352 6.22 13.21 -22.13
CA LEU A 352 4.90 13.78 -21.82
C LEU A 352 4.80 14.10 -20.32
N ASN A 353 4.96 15.37 -19.97
CA ASN A 353 4.82 15.87 -18.61
C ASN A 353 3.39 16.39 -18.34
N ASP A 354 2.80 17.09 -19.31
CA ASP A 354 1.40 17.52 -19.30
C ASP A 354 0.90 17.76 -20.74
N GLY A 355 -0.41 17.87 -20.94
CA GLY A 355 -1.06 18.05 -22.24
C GLY A 355 -2.03 16.93 -22.62
N LEU A 356 -2.71 17.10 -23.75
CA LEU A 356 -3.77 16.22 -24.23
C LEU A 356 -3.46 15.69 -25.63
N ILE A 357 -3.56 14.38 -25.83
CA ILE A 357 -3.42 13.69 -27.11
C ILE A 357 -4.70 12.89 -27.36
N ALA A 358 -5.67 13.43 -28.12
CA ALA A 358 -7.03 12.91 -28.07
C ALA A 358 -7.90 13.06 -29.32
N ASN A 359 -8.80 12.10 -29.54
CA ASN A 359 -9.75 12.03 -30.67
C ASN A 359 -9.06 11.94 -32.05
N ASN A 360 -7.81 11.47 -32.11
CA ASN A 360 -7.09 11.22 -33.35
C ASN A 360 -7.44 9.83 -33.92
N ARG A 361 -7.35 9.69 -35.24
CA ARG A 361 -7.74 8.48 -35.96
C ARG A 361 -6.62 8.01 -36.89
N ASN A 362 -6.13 6.82 -36.57
CA ASN A 362 -5.03 6.13 -37.22
C ASN A 362 -5.59 4.96 -38.05
N SER A 363 -5.23 4.84 -39.33
CA SER A 363 -5.60 3.70 -40.19
C SER A 363 -4.42 2.81 -40.57
N ASP A 364 -4.72 1.57 -40.98
CA ASP A 364 -3.71 0.61 -41.41
C ASP A 364 -2.66 0.39 -40.30
N LEU A 365 -1.36 0.31 -40.61
CA LEU A 365 -0.29 -0.04 -39.66
C LEU A 365 0.11 1.10 -38.67
N SER A 366 -0.81 2.00 -38.31
CA SER A 366 -0.53 3.20 -37.50
C SER A 366 -1.20 3.21 -36.12
N CYS A 367 -0.62 3.94 -35.17
CA CYS A 367 -1.14 4.19 -33.83
C CYS A 367 -0.86 5.62 -33.35
N GLU A 368 -1.21 5.91 -32.11
CA GLU A 368 -1.06 7.25 -31.54
C GLU A 368 0.39 7.58 -31.19
N VAL A 369 1.10 6.66 -30.52
CA VAL A 369 2.53 6.80 -30.20
C VAL A 369 3.23 5.49 -30.50
N PHE A 370 4.09 5.48 -31.52
CA PHE A 370 4.90 4.31 -31.87
C PHE A 370 6.36 4.53 -31.44
N VAL A 371 6.93 3.60 -30.66
CA VAL A 371 8.32 3.66 -30.16
C VAL A 371 9.15 2.53 -30.78
N GLU A 372 9.96 2.83 -31.80
CA GLU A 372 10.76 1.83 -32.54
C GLU A 372 12.04 1.41 -31.78
N GLY A 373 12.31 0.11 -31.75
CA GLY A 373 13.58 -0.46 -31.29
C GLY A 373 14.72 -0.26 -32.30
N GLY A 374 15.97 -0.44 -31.87
CA GLY A 374 17.14 -0.14 -32.70
C GLY A 374 17.60 -1.31 -33.57
N ARG A 375 18.12 -0.99 -34.76
CA ARG A 375 18.46 -1.93 -35.85
C ARG A 375 19.95 -1.98 -36.15
N ASN A 376 20.54 -3.18 -36.11
CA ASN A 376 21.90 -3.46 -36.56
C ASN A 376 22.12 -3.05 -38.03
N GLY A 377 21.18 -3.41 -38.91
CA GLY A 377 21.32 -3.26 -40.36
C GLY A 377 21.35 -1.81 -40.86
N ARG A 378 20.86 -0.86 -40.05
CA ARG A 378 20.89 0.59 -40.31
C ARG A 378 21.76 1.37 -39.32
N ASN A 379 22.39 0.70 -38.35
CA ASN A 379 23.09 1.30 -37.21
C ASN A 379 22.21 2.32 -36.45
N GLU A 380 21.00 1.90 -36.09
CA GLU A 380 20.03 2.74 -35.37
C GLU A 380 19.91 2.32 -33.91
N ASP A 381 19.81 3.29 -33.01
CA ASP A 381 19.55 3.06 -31.57
C ASP A 381 18.05 2.89 -31.28
N ALA A 382 17.71 2.35 -30.11
CA ALA A 382 16.32 2.19 -29.69
C ALA A 382 15.74 3.48 -29.10
N SER A 383 14.49 3.76 -29.44
CA SER A 383 13.79 4.98 -29.05
C SER A 383 13.11 4.84 -27.68
N SER A 384 12.73 5.96 -27.05
CA SER A 384 12.15 5.93 -25.70
C SER A 384 10.99 6.92 -25.47
N PHE A 385 9.97 6.50 -24.73
CA PHE A 385 8.86 7.36 -24.30
C PHE A 385 8.77 7.38 -22.76
N ILE A 386 8.65 8.58 -22.18
CA ILE A 386 8.44 8.78 -20.74
C ILE A 386 7.15 9.59 -20.54
N MET A 387 6.18 9.04 -19.81
CA MET A 387 4.92 9.68 -19.46
C MET A 387 4.87 9.95 -17.96
N ASN A 388 5.18 11.19 -17.57
CA ASN A 388 5.10 11.66 -16.19
C ASN A 388 3.72 12.24 -15.84
N GLY A 389 2.94 12.64 -16.84
CA GLY A 389 1.61 13.23 -16.70
C GLY A 389 0.84 13.26 -18.02
N GLY A 390 -0.06 14.23 -18.17
CA GLY A 390 -0.91 14.37 -19.37
C GLY A 390 -1.97 13.28 -19.55
N GLU A 391 -2.69 13.36 -20.67
CA GLU A 391 -3.78 12.45 -21.04
C GLU A 391 -3.66 12.03 -22.52
N ILE A 392 -3.75 10.72 -22.79
CA ILE A 392 -3.89 10.15 -24.13
C ILE A 392 -5.26 9.46 -24.22
N SER A 393 -6.25 10.03 -24.92
CA SER A 393 -7.63 9.53 -24.81
C SER A 393 -8.53 9.60 -26.03
N ASN A 394 -9.49 8.67 -26.09
CA ASN A 394 -10.52 8.58 -27.15
C ASN A 394 -9.94 8.42 -28.57
N ASN A 395 -8.68 7.98 -28.71
CA ASN A 395 -8.03 7.74 -30.01
C ASN A 395 -8.43 6.37 -30.58
N TYR A 396 -8.28 6.22 -31.90
CA TYR A 396 -8.65 5.00 -32.62
C TYR A 396 -7.52 4.49 -33.53
N SER A 397 -7.23 3.19 -33.50
CA SER A 397 -6.42 2.47 -34.51
C SER A 397 -7.15 1.23 -35.04
N SER A 398 -7.01 0.98 -36.34
CA SER A 398 -7.52 -0.25 -36.98
C SER A 398 -6.61 -1.47 -36.87
N TYR A 399 -5.33 -1.33 -36.48
CA TYR A 399 -4.36 -2.46 -36.51
C TYR A 399 -3.33 -2.48 -35.37
N LEU A 400 -3.02 -1.36 -34.74
CA LEU A 400 -2.07 -1.30 -33.61
C LEU A 400 -2.81 -0.89 -32.33
N SER A 401 -2.09 -0.49 -31.29
CA SER A 401 -2.71 0.02 -30.06
C SER A 401 -3.65 1.19 -30.33
N GLY A 402 -4.68 1.35 -29.48
CA GLY A 402 -5.49 2.57 -29.50
C GLY A 402 -4.70 3.81 -29.06
N ALA A 403 -3.68 3.64 -28.20
CA ALA A 403 -2.71 4.68 -27.87
C ALA A 403 -1.26 4.25 -28.17
N VAL A 404 -0.54 3.64 -27.22
CA VAL A 404 0.93 3.45 -27.29
C VAL A 404 1.33 2.06 -27.78
N THR A 405 2.12 1.98 -28.86
CA THR A 405 2.81 0.75 -29.28
C THR A 405 4.31 0.89 -29.00
N VAL A 406 4.88 -0.06 -28.25
CA VAL A 406 6.31 -0.09 -27.90
C VAL A 406 6.95 -1.39 -28.37
N GLY A 407 8.12 -1.26 -29.02
CA GLY A 407 8.80 -2.36 -29.70
C GLY A 407 8.44 -2.44 -31.19
N THR A 408 8.86 -3.53 -31.84
CA THR A 408 8.69 -3.79 -33.27
C THR A 408 8.29 -5.23 -33.54
N TRP A 409 7.83 -5.50 -34.76
CA TRP A 409 7.55 -6.86 -35.20
C TRP A 409 8.85 -7.67 -35.35
N LEU A 410 8.80 -8.98 -35.10
CA LEU A 410 9.92 -9.91 -35.26
C LEU A 410 10.58 -9.75 -36.65
N GLN A 411 11.75 -9.10 -36.68
CA GLN A 411 12.64 -9.00 -37.84
C GLN A 411 14.09 -9.21 -37.36
N PRO A 412 14.96 -9.94 -38.10
CA PRO A 412 16.29 -10.31 -37.61
C PRO A 412 17.32 -9.17 -37.49
N ASP A 413 16.96 -7.94 -37.87
CA ASP A 413 17.85 -6.78 -37.87
C ASP A 413 17.83 -6.01 -36.54
N TYR A 414 16.80 -6.14 -35.71
CA TYR A 414 16.72 -5.44 -34.41
C TYR A 414 17.63 -6.03 -33.32
N LYS A 415 17.95 -5.23 -32.29
CA LYS A 415 18.77 -5.67 -31.16
C LYS A 415 18.56 -4.92 -29.85
N SER A 416 18.28 -3.63 -29.92
CA SER A 416 18.07 -2.77 -28.75
C SER A 416 16.58 -2.53 -28.52
N VAL A 417 16.21 -2.56 -27.23
CA VAL A 417 14.83 -2.58 -26.75
C VAL A 417 14.31 -1.14 -26.63
N ALA A 418 13.19 -0.85 -27.29
CA ALA A 418 12.43 0.37 -27.12
C ALA A 418 11.76 0.39 -25.74
N SER A 419 11.80 1.53 -25.06
CA SER A 419 11.26 1.66 -23.70
C SER A 419 10.05 2.60 -23.65
N PHE A 420 9.07 2.22 -22.84
CA PHE A 420 8.00 3.11 -22.37
C PHE A 420 7.96 3.07 -20.84
N GLU A 421 8.11 4.23 -20.20
CA GLU A 421 7.99 4.38 -18.75
C GLU A 421 6.81 5.30 -18.39
N MET A 422 5.82 4.77 -17.66
CA MET A 422 4.66 5.52 -17.18
C MET A 422 4.79 5.79 -15.69
N ASN A 423 5.17 7.02 -15.36
CA ASN A 423 5.31 7.56 -14.00
C ASN A 423 4.09 8.37 -13.54
N GLY A 424 3.10 8.58 -14.42
CA GLY A 424 1.86 9.27 -14.12
C GLY A 424 0.94 9.37 -15.34
N GLY A 425 -0.03 10.29 -15.27
CA GLY A 425 -0.96 10.55 -16.37
C GLY A 425 -2.04 9.49 -16.58
N VAL A 426 -2.81 9.65 -17.67
CA VAL A 426 -3.98 8.82 -18.00
C VAL A 426 -3.95 8.38 -19.47
N ILE A 427 -4.15 7.10 -19.73
CA ILE A 427 -4.42 6.54 -21.06
C ILE A 427 -5.84 5.97 -21.04
N SER A 428 -6.83 6.64 -21.64
CA SER A 428 -8.24 6.23 -21.49
C SER A 428 -9.13 6.24 -22.72
N LYS A 429 -10.11 5.33 -22.76
CA LYS A 429 -11.14 5.23 -23.82
C LYS A 429 -10.60 5.05 -25.25
N ASN A 430 -9.32 4.72 -25.39
CA ASN A 430 -8.71 4.46 -26.69
C ASN A 430 -9.16 3.10 -27.23
N THR A 431 -9.29 2.99 -28.55
CA THR A 431 -9.85 1.81 -29.22
C THR A 431 -8.87 1.25 -30.25
N SER A 432 -8.44 0.01 -30.03
CA SER A 432 -7.81 -0.83 -31.05
C SER A 432 -8.84 -1.78 -31.68
N ARG A 433 -8.58 -2.25 -32.90
CA ARG A 433 -9.24 -3.40 -33.53
C ARG A 433 -8.31 -4.62 -33.72
N TYR A 434 -7.18 -4.64 -33.01
CA TYR A 434 -6.16 -5.69 -33.01
C TYR A 434 -5.82 -6.18 -31.58
N ALA A 435 -5.13 -5.37 -30.78
CA ALA A 435 -4.70 -5.69 -29.41
C ALA A 435 -4.23 -4.43 -28.68
N GLY A 436 -4.30 -4.41 -27.34
CA GLY A 436 -3.72 -3.34 -26.52
C GLY A 436 -4.45 -2.01 -26.68
N GLY A 437 -5.66 -1.88 -26.13
CA GLY A 437 -6.50 -0.70 -26.34
C GLY A 437 -5.82 0.58 -25.87
N GLY A 438 -5.19 0.53 -24.69
CA GLY A 438 -4.26 1.56 -24.22
C GLY A 438 -2.83 1.30 -24.70
N VAL A 439 -2.25 0.15 -24.36
CA VAL A 439 -0.82 -0.15 -24.63
C VAL A 439 -0.65 -1.51 -25.32
N LEU A 440 0.12 -1.54 -26.40
CA LEU A 440 0.59 -2.75 -27.08
C LEU A 440 2.11 -2.87 -26.96
N ILE A 441 2.59 -4.00 -26.45
CA ILE A 441 4.00 -4.33 -26.29
C ILE A 441 4.29 -5.51 -27.21
N ILE A 442 5.18 -5.32 -28.15
CA ILE A 442 5.66 -6.35 -29.09
C ILE A 442 7.17 -6.58 -28.89
N CYS A 443 7.81 -7.41 -29.71
CA CYS A 443 9.24 -7.72 -29.59
C CYS A 443 10.12 -6.46 -29.52
N ASN A 444 11.21 -6.52 -28.74
CA ASN A 444 12.04 -5.36 -28.43
C ASN A 444 11.24 -4.21 -27.78
N GLY A 445 10.15 -4.52 -27.07
CA GLY A 445 9.40 -3.58 -26.25
C GLY A 445 9.59 -3.85 -24.75
N ASP A 446 9.77 -2.79 -23.98
CA ASP A 446 9.79 -2.83 -22.52
C ASP A 446 8.90 -1.72 -21.93
N PHE A 447 7.78 -2.12 -21.34
CA PHE A 447 6.87 -1.23 -20.64
C PHE A 447 7.04 -1.35 -19.12
N LYS A 448 7.28 -0.22 -18.47
CA LYS A 448 7.28 -0.08 -17.00
C LYS A 448 6.16 0.85 -16.56
N MET A 449 5.12 0.30 -15.95
CA MET A 449 4.05 1.07 -15.31
C MET A 449 4.41 1.28 -13.84
N ASN A 450 4.97 2.44 -13.52
CA ASN A 450 5.33 2.82 -12.17
C ASN A 450 4.15 3.46 -11.42
N GLN A 451 3.39 4.33 -12.10
CA GLN A 451 2.11 4.88 -11.64
C GLN A 451 1.22 5.20 -12.87
N GLY A 452 0.13 5.95 -12.67
CA GLY A 452 -0.79 6.37 -13.74
C GLY A 452 -2.04 5.48 -13.85
N GLN A 453 -2.88 5.78 -14.84
CA GLN A 453 -4.15 5.09 -15.06
C GLN A 453 -4.29 4.65 -16.53
N ILE A 454 -4.66 3.39 -16.74
CA ILE A 454 -5.03 2.84 -18.06
C ILE A 454 -6.48 2.37 -17.96
N THR A 455 -7.42 3.18 -18.45
CA THR A 455 -8.85 3.03 -18.11
C THR A 455 -9.84 3.08 -19.29
N ASP A 456 -10.91 2.31 -19.20
CA ASP A 456 -12.02 2.28 -20.18
C ASP A 456 -11.60 2.01 -21.66
N ASN A 457 -10.37 1.56 -21.92
CA ASN A 457 -9.87 1.29 -23.26
C ASN A 457 -10.43 -0.04 -23.81
N GLN A 458 -10.39 -0.21 -25.13
CA GLN A 458 -10.97 -1.37 -25.81
C GLN A 458 -10.06 -1.96 -26.89
N ALA A 459 -9.97 -3.29 -26.95
CA ALA A 459 -9.28 -4.06 -28.00
C ALA A 459 -9.84 -5.48 -28.08
N PRO A 460 -9.61 -6.25 -29.16
CA PRO A 460 -10.04 -7.66 -29.24
C PRO A 460 -9.39 -8.54 -28.17
N VAL A 461 -8.11 -8.27 -27.87
CA VAL A 461 -7.37 -8.84 -26.75
C VAL A 461 -6.59 -7.77 -26.00
N GLY A 462 -6.48 -7.89 -24.68
CA GLY A 462 -5.77 -6.91 -23.86
C GLY A 462 -6.43 -5.53 -23.93
N GLY A 463 -7.66 -5.43 -23.42
CA GLY A 463 -8.49 -4.22 -23.56
C GLY A 463 -7.78 -2.96 -23.06
N GLY A 464 -7.05 -3.05 -21.95
CA GLY A 464 -6.10 -2.04 -21.49
C GLY A 464 -4.70 -2.24 -22.08
N ILE A 465 -4.10 -3.41 -21.82
CA ILE A 465 -2.70 -3.73 -22.14
C ILE A 465 -2.60 -5.09 -22.82
N ALA A 466 -1.80 -5.20 -23.89
CA ALA A 466 -1.40 -6.49 -24.46
C ALA A 466 0.13 -6.57 -24.59
N ALA A 467 0.73 -7.66 -24.09
CA ALA A 467 2.12 -8.02 -24.35
C ALA A 467 2.20 -9.29 -25.22
N ASN A 468 3.03 -9.28 -26.26
CA ASN A 468 3.21 -10.42 -27.16
C ASN A 468 4.64 -10.48 -27.72
N ASP A 469 5.44 -11.44 -27.25
CA ASP A 469 6.80 -11.69 -27.77
C ASP A 469 6.84 -12.55 -29.04
N GLY A 470 5.68 -13.01 -29.53
CA GLY A 470 5.56 -13.72 -30.79
C GLY A 470 6.25 -15.08 -30.88
N PHE A 471 6.80 -15.63 -29.79
CA PHE A 471 7.47 -16.94 -29.77
C PHE A 471 6.58 -18.07 -30.36
N ILE A 472 5.31 -18.11 -29.94
CA ILE A 472 4.35 -19.10 -30.46
C ILE A 472 3.89 -18.75 -31.89
N SER A 473 3.62 -17.47 -32.19
CA SER A 473 3.10 -17.06 -33.51
C SER A 473 4.16 -17.08 -34.64
N SER A 474 5.42 -17.32 -34.31
CA SER A 474 6.54 -17.44 -35.26
C SER A 474 7.03 -18.89 -35.44
N ASP A 475 6.31 -19.87 -34.87
CA ASP A 475 6.73 -21.28 -34.81
C ASP A 475 8.10 -21.50 -34.12
N ALA A 476 8.62 -20.53 -33.36
CA ALA A 476 9.96 -20.59 -32.78
C ALA A 476 10.13 -21.77 -31.80
N GLY A 477 9.12 -22.06 -30.99
CA GLY A 477 9.10 -23.26 -30.14
C GLY A 477 9.10 -24.57 -30.93
N ASN A 478 8.40 -24.60 -32.08
CA ASN A 478 8.36 -25.76 -32.97
C ASN A 478 9.71 -25.95 -33.71
N ALA A 479 10.47 -24.88 -33.92
CA ALA A 479 11.85 -24.90 -34.42
C ALA A 479 12.89 -25.31 -33.35
N GLY A 480 12.47 -25.52 -32.09
CA GLY A 480 13.34 -25.95 -30.99
C GLY A 480 14.10 -24.83 -30.28
N PHE A 481 13.71 -23.56 -30.46
CA PHE A 481 14.26 -22.46 -29.66
C PHE A 481 13.74 -22.50 -28.22
N LYS A 482 14.57 -22.08 -27.27
CA LYS A 482 14.21 -21.98 -25.85
C LYS A 482 13.53 -20.64 -25.54
N ILE A 483 12.48 -20.66 -24.73
CA ILE A 483 11.73 -19.44 -24.36
C ILE A 483 12.56 -18.52 -23.45
N GLU A 484 13.40 -19.08 -22.59
CA GLU A 484 14.29 -18.34 -21.67
C GLU A 484 15.36 -17.56 -22.46
N GLU A 485 15.71 -18.06 -23.63
CA GLU A 485 16.66 -17.44 -24.57
C GLU A 485 15.94 -16.45 -25.52
N TRP A 486 14.62 -16.49 -25.65
CA TRP A 486 13.86 -15.69 -26.62
C TRP A 486 13.93 -14.18 -26.36
N GLY A 487 13.64 -13.77 -25.11
CA GLY A 487 13.73 -12.36 -24.70
C GLY A 487 15.17 -11.82 -24.58
N THR A 488 16.18 -12.69 -24.59
CA THR A 488 17.57 -12.35 -24.21
C THR A 488 18.59 -12.58 -25.33
N THR A 489 18.69 -13.80 -25.84
CA THR A 489 19.58 -14.21 -26.95
C THR A 489 19.03 -13.80 -28.30
N TYR A 490 17.71 -13.93 -28.50
CA TYR A 490 17.05 -13.68 -29.79
C TYR A 490 16.52 -12.25 -29.95
N HIS A 491 16.72 -11.37 -28.96
CA HIS A 491 16.30 -9.98 -28.99
C HIS A 491 14.83 -9.82 -29.46
N CYS A 492 13.91 -10.50 -28.78
CA CYS A 492 12.47 -10.37 -28.99
C CYS A 492 11.65 -10.19 -27.69
N PRO A 493 12.11 -9.45 -26.66
CA PRO A 493 11.35 -9.30 -25.42
C PRO A 493 10.07 -8.47 -25.65
N ALA A 494 8.97 -8.87 -25.00
CA ALA A 494 7.78 -8.03 -24.81
C ALA A 494 7.57 -7.82 -23.31
N SER A 495 8.49 -7.09 -22.68
CA SER A 495 8.57 -6.92 -21.23
C SER A 495 7.43 -6.06 -20.70
N PHE A 496 6.75 -6.52 -19.65
CA PHE A 496 5.81 -5.70 -18.89
C PHE A 496 6.06 -5.83 -17.38
N THR A 497 6.55 -4.75 -16.77
CA THR A 497 6.68 -4.61 -15.32
C THR A 497 5.61 -3.66 -14.77
N MET A 498 4.83 -4.10 -13.78
CA MET A 498 3.86 -3.26 -13.06
C MET A 498 4.35 -3.01 -11.62
N ASN A 499 4.74 -1.77 -11.33
CA ASN A 499 5.23 -1.33 -10.02
C ASN A 499 4.23 -0.42 -9.28
N GLY A 500 3.09 -0.11 -9.90
CA GLY A 500 2.02 0.71 -9.34
C GLY A 500 0.95 1.06 -10.37
N GLY A 501 0.17 2.10 -10.10
CA GLY A 501 -0.91 2.55 -11.00
C GLY A 501 -2.15 1.65 -11.03
N VAL A 502 -3.06 1.97 -11.95
CA VAL A 502 -4.39 1.35 -12.06
C VAL A 502 -4.71 0.95 -13.51
N VAL A 503 -5.18 -0.28 -13.73
CA VAL A 503 -5.75 -0.77 -14.98
C VAL A 503 -7.23 -1.09 -14.73
N SER A 504 -8.17 -0.22 -15.12
CA SER A 504 -9.58 -0.37 -14.72
C SER A 504 -10.62 -0.05 -15.78
N GLY A 505 -11.72 -0.82 -15.79
CA GLY A 505 -12.87 -0.60 -16.68
C GLY A 505 -12.62 -0.92 -18.17
N ASN A 506 -11.42 -1.36 -18.53
CA ASN A 506 -11.08 -1.74 -19.90
C ASN A 506 -11.84 -3.01 -20.30
N SER A 507 -12.11 -3.19 -21.60
CA SER A 507 -12.93 -4.33 -22.05
C SER A 507 -12.56 -4.86 -23.44
N THR A 508 -12.92 -6.12 -23.71
CA THR A 508 -12.62 -6.73 -25.01
C THR A 508 -13.71 -6.46 -26.05
N ASN A 509 -13.38 -5.76 -27.13
CA ASN A 509 -14.29 -5.52 -28.26
C ASN A 509 -14.21 -6.64 -29.31
N GLU A 510 -14.78 -6.44 -30.50
CA GLU A 510 -14.70 -7.37 -31.64
C GLU A 510 -13.46 -7.09 -32.51
N ALA A 511 -12.83 -8.11 -33.10
CA ALA A 511 -11.75 -7.93 -34.07
C ALA A 511 -12.25 -7.32 -35.40
N LEU A 512 -11.36 -6.70 -36.18
CA LEU A 512 -11.59 -6.55 -37.63
C LEU A 512 -11.10 -7.80 -38.40
N ASN A 513 -9.91 -8.29 -38.01
CA ASN A 513 -9.33 -9.56 -38.46
C ASN A 513 -8.88 -10.31 -37.22
N SER A 514 -9.38 -11.52 -36.98
CA SER A 514 -9.06 -12.28 -35.75
C SER A 514 -7.60 -12.76 -35.75
N THR A 515 -6.88 -12.44 -34.69
CA THR A 515 -5.43 -12.71 -34.58
C THR A 515 -5.19 -14.11 -34.06
N GLY A 516 -4.90 -15.05 -34.96
CA GLY A 516 -4.51 -16.42 -34.59
C GLY A 516 -5.60 -17.25 -33.88
N GLY A 517 -6.86 -16.79 -33.88
CA GLY A 517 -7.98 -17.52 -33.29
C GLY A 517 -8.24 -17.28 -31.80
N VAL A 518 -7.61 -16.26 -31.19
CA VAL A 518 -7.88 -15.83 -29.80
C VAL A 518 -8.39 -14.39 -29.78
N ASP A 519 -9.71 -14.23 -29.75
CA ASP A 519 -10.40 -12.95 -29.50
C ASP A 519 -11.13 -13.02 -28.15
N GLY A 520 -11.40 -11.88 -27.51
CA GLY A 520 -12.26 -11.81 -26.32
C GLY A 520 -11.57 -12.14 -24.99
N VAL A 521 -10.23 -12.10 -24.97
CA VAL A 521 -9.40 -12.46 -23.80
C VAL A 521 -8.61 -11.28 -23.22
N GLY A 522 -8.45 -11.25 -21.90
CA GLY A 522 -7.68 -10.21 -21.20
C GLY A 522 -8.38 -8.86 -21.23
N GLY A 523 -9.45 -8.70 -20.44
CA GLY A 523 -10.22 -7.44 -20.40
C GLY A 523 -9.37 -6.26 -19.96
N GLY A 524 -8.60 -6.43 -18.88
CA GLY A 524 -7.54 -5.50 -18.48
C GLY A 524 -6.25 -5.75 -19.23
N ILE A 525 -5.67 -6.94 -19.04
CA ILE A 525 -4.31 -7.27 -19.48
C ILE A 525 -4.28 -8.62 -20.22
N TYR A 526 -3.58 -8.69 -21.35
CA TYR A 526 -3.23 -9.91 -22.08
C TYR A 526 -1.71 -10.12 -22.05
N LEU A 527 -1.25 -11.34 -21.76
CA LEU A 527 0.17 -11.71 -21.71
C LEU A 527 0.48 -12.96 -22.54
N ALA A 528 1.15 -12.76 -23.67
CA ALA A 528 1.88 -13.79 -24.42
C ALA A 528 3.38 -13.53 -24.29
N THR A 529 3.90 -13.67 -23.07
CA THR A 529 5.35 -13.61 -22.78
C THR A 529 5.72 -14.30 -21.46
N ASN A 530 7.01 -14.56 -21.26
CA ASN A 530 7.62 -14.91 -19.96
C ASN A 530 8.13 -13.68 -19.17
N MET A 531 7.97 -12.46 -19.69
CA MET A 531 8.50 -11.23 -19.08
C MET A 531 7.40 -10.33 -18.47
N GLY A 532 6.32 -10.94 -17.98
CA GLY A 532 5.29 -10.25 -17.17
C GLY A 532 5.61 -10.36 -15.67
N THR A 533 5.85 -9.24 -14.99
CA THR A 533 6.17 -9.19 -13.55
C THR A 533 5.40 -8.09 -12.82
N PHE A 534 4.48 -8.46 -11.93
CA PHE A 534 3.65 -7.50 -11.18
C PHE A 534 4.06 -7.44 -9.71
N ASN A 535 4.61 -6.28 -9.31
CA ASN A 535 5.11 -5.98 -7.97
C ASN A 535 4.08 -5.18 -7.14
N ALA A 536 3.37 -4.25 -7.77
CA ALA A 536 2.24 -3.52 -7.18
C ALA A 536 1.30 -2.96 -8.26
N GLY A 537 0.07 -2.62 -7.89
CA GLY A 537 -0.93 -2.01 -8.78
C GLY A 537 -2.35 -2.56 -8.56
N VAL A 538 -3.35 -1.88 -9.12
CA VAL A 538 -4.77 -2.32 -9.05
C VAL A 538 -5.30 -2.62 -10.44
N ILE A 539 -5.81 -3.83 -10.64
CA ILE A 539 -6.40 -4.32 -11.88
C ILE A 539 -7.89 -4.59 -11.59
N SER A 540 -8.79 -3.70 -11.97
CA SER A 540 -10.17 -3.75 -11.48
C SER A 540 -11.30 -3.42 -12.47
N ASN A 541 -12.47 -4.02 -12.26
CA ASN A 541 -13.68 -3.78 -13.06
C ASN A 541 -13.54 -4.04 -14.58
N ASN A 542 -12.45 -4.66 -15.04
CA ASN A 542 -12.22 -4.94 -16.46
C ASN A 542 -13.07 -6.13 -16.91
N THR A 543 -13.47 -6.17 -18.19
CA THR A 543 -14.42 -7.16 -18.71
C THR A 543 -13.93 -7.85 -19.99
N ALA A 544 -13.75 -9.18 -19.93
CA ALA A 544 -13.45 -10.02 -21.09
C ALA A 544 -14.72 -10.73 -21.60
N ARG A 545 -14.86 -10.85 -22.92
CA ARG A 545 -15.99 -11.58 -23.53
C ARG A 545 -15.92 -13.09 -23.28
N ASP A 546 -14.73 -13.66 -23.08
CA ASP A 546 -14.54 -15.09 -22.93
C ASP A 546 -13.64 -15.48 -21.73
N GLN A 547 -12.34 -15.16 -21.72
CA GLN A 547 -11.44 -15.55 -20.61
C GLN A 547 -10.59 -14.40 -20.05
N GLY A 548 -10.38 -14.39 -18.73
CA GLY A 548 -9.46 -13.48 -18.05
C GLY A 548 -9.95 -12.04 -18.02
N GLY A 549 -10.88 -11.75 -17.13
CA GLY A 549 -11.50 -10.41 -17.03
C GLY A 549 -10.49 -9.34 -16.67
N GLY A 550 -9.72 -9.56 -15.59
CA GLY A 550 -8.60 -8.70 -15.21
C GLY A 550 -7.35 -9.01 -16.03
N ILE A 551 -6.92 -10.28 -16.00
CA ILE A 551 -5.68 -10.76 -16.62
C ILE A 551 -5.95 -12.03 -17.43
N TYR A 552 -5.37 -12.15 -18.63
CA TYR A 552 -5.24 -13.40 -19.35
C TYR A 552 -3.79 -13.74 -19.66
N VAL A 553 -3.36 -14.96 -19.28
CA VAL A 553 -2.06 -15.53 -19.66
C VAL A 553 -2.27 -16.53 -20.81
N ALA A 554 -1.64 -16.25 -21.95
CA ALA A 554 -1.73 -17.06 -23.16
C ALA A 554 -1.07 -18.44 -22.98
N SER A 555 -1.15 -19.28 -24.02
CA SER A 555 -0.73 -20.69 -23.96
C SER A 555 0.72 -20.89 -23.53
N VAL A 556 1.01 -22.07 -22.98
CA VAL A 556 2.38 -22.54 -22.73
C VAL A 556 3.31 -22.27 -23.93
N PRO A 557 4.57 -21.84 -23.70
CA PRO A 557 5.28 -21.86 -22.42
C PRO A 557 5.09 -20.61 -21.53
N TYR A 558 4.18 -19.69 -21.87
CA TYR A 558 4.10 -18.38 -21.22
C TYR A 558 3.79 -18.40 -19.70
N GLN A 559 4.41 -17.48 -18.95
CA GLN A 559 4.30 -17.36 -17.49
C GLN A 559 4.19 -15.91 -17.03
N LEU A 560 3.24 -15.66 -16.12
CA LEU A 560 3.16 -14.43 -15.32
C LEU A 560 3.73 -14.67 -13.91
N GLN A 561 4.60 -13.77 -13.45
CA GLN A 561 5.04 -13.68 -12.05
C GLN A 561 4.33 -12.51 -11.33
N MET A 562 3.83 -12.76 -10.12
CA MET A 562 3.20 -11.76 -9.25
C MET A 562 3.74 -11.88 -7.82
N TYR A 563 3.61 -10.80 -7.04
CA TYR A 563 3.98 -10.76 -5.63
C TYR A 563 2.91 -10.09 -4.78
N ASN A 564 2.84 -10.47 -3.50
CA ASN A 564 1.96 -9.91 -2.46
C ASN A 564 0.56 -9.58 -3.00
N THR A 565 -0.08 -10.58 -3.62
CA THR A 565 -1.24 -10.39 -4.48
C THR A 565 -2.54 -10.77 -3.79
N LEU A 566 -3.61 -10.00 -4.02
CA LEU A 566 -4.97 -10.35 -3.64
C LEU A 566 -5.86 -10.47 -4.88
N ILE A 567 -6.58 -11.58 -4.99
CA ILE A 567 -7.57 -11.86 -6.05
C ILE A 567 -8.92 -12.05 -5.35
N THR A 568 -9.80 -11.07 -5.45
CA THR A 568 -11.01 -11.00 -4.62
C THR A 568 -12.13 -10.20 -5.27
N ASP A 569 -13.39 -10.50 -4.95
CA ASP A 569 -14.57 -9.77 -5.42
C ASP A 569 -14.72 -9.78 -6.97
N ASN A 570 -14.12 -10.73 -7.70
CA ASN A 570 -14.26 -10.93 -9.16
C ASN A 570 -15.41 -11.90 -9.51
N THR A 571 -15.91 -11.85 -10.75
CA THR A 571 -17.06 -12.67 -11.20
C THR A 571 -16.81 -13.46 -12.49
N ALA A 572 -17.18 -14.75 -12.52
CA ALA A 572 -17.21 -15.55 -13.73
C ALA A 572 -18.62 -16.12 -14.00
N SER A 573 -19.07 -16.05 -15.25
CA SER A 573 -20.40 -16.58 -15.64
C SER A 573 -20.42 -18.08 -15.94
N LEU A 574 -19.28 -18.79 -15.81
CA LEU A 574 -19.18 -20.22 -16.17
C LEU A 574 -18.13 -21.01 -15.38
N LEU A 575 -16.89 -20.54 -15.22
CA LEU A 575 -15.87 -21.23 -14.42
C LEU A 575 -14.87 -20.25 -13.78
N GLY A 576 -14.54 -20.43 -12.49
CA GLY A 576 -13.41 -19.74 -11.87
C GLY A 576 -13.63 -18.24 -11.71
N GLY A 577 -14.40 -17.82 -10.70
CA GLY A 577 -14.63 -16.40 -10.42
C GLY A 577 -13.34 -15.63 -10.16
N GLY A 578 -12.47 -16.20 -9.31
CA GLY A 578 -11.12 -15.70 -9.06
C GLY A 578 -10.16 -16.07 -10.19
N ILE A 579 -9.83 -17.36 -10.30
CA ILE A 579 -8.92 -17.90 -11.32
C ILE A 579 -9.56 -19.08 -12.07
N TRP A 580 -9.39 -19.14 -13.39
CA TRP A 580 -9.63 -20.33 -14.21
C TRP A 580 -8.37 -20.71 -14.99
N THR A 581 -8.10 -22.01 -15.11
CA THR A 581 -7.01 -22.54 -15.95
C THR A 581 -7.44 -23.72 -16.83
N CYS A 582 -6.87 -23.76 -18.04
CA CYS A 582 -7.06 -24.86 -18.98
C CYS A 582 -6.16 -26.08 -18.64
N PRO A 583 -6.24 -27.21 -19.38
CA PRO A 583 -5.42 -28.40 -19.14
C PRO A 583 -3.88 -28.19 -19.11
N THR A 584 -3.38 -27.09 -19.69
CA THR A 584 -1.95 -26.73 -19.71
C THR A 584 -1.57 -25.56 -18.78
N GLY A 585 -2.54 -24.94 -18.09
CA GLY A 585 -2.29 -23.74 -17.29
C GLY A 585 -1.92 -24.03 -15.83
N SER A 586 -0.64 -24.05 -15.50
CA SER A 586 -0.16 -24.28 -14.11
C SER A 586 -0.43 -23.08 -13.19
N VAL A 587 -0.72 -23.32 -11.91
CA VAL A 587 -0.84 -22.23 -10.90
C VAL A 587 -0.08 -22.56 -9.63
N LYS A 588 0.75 -21.62 -9.18
CA LYS A 588 1.45 -21.65 -7.89
C LYS A 588 1.03 -20.43 -7.06
N ILE A 589 0.35 -20.66 -5.93
CA ILE A 589 0.13 -19.65 -4.88
C ILE A 589 0.98 -20.06 -3.69
N LEU A 590 2.14 -19.43 -3.58
CA LEU A 590 3.21 -19.79 -2.66
C LEU A 590 3.11 -19.01 -1.35
N VAL A 591 3.85 -19.47 -0.34
CA VAL A 591 3.81 -18.92 1.02
C VAL A 591 4.54 -17.56 1.14
N ASN A 592 5.70 -17.44 0.50
CA ASN A 592 6.59 -16.28 0.62
C ASN A 592 6.29 -15.25 -0.48
N ASN A 593 6.11 -13.98 -0.09
CA ASN A 593 5.57 -12.90 -0.93
C ASN A 593 4.27 -13.32 -1.67
N GLY A 594 3.47 -14.14 -1.01
CA GLY A 594 2.44 -14.98 -1.60
C GLY A 594 1.16 -14.29 -2.08
N GLY A 595 0.18 -15.13 -2.42
CA GLY A 595 -1.15 -14.70 -2.83
C GLY A 595 -2.22 -14.91 -1.75
N ALA A 596 -3.34 -14.23 -1.92
CA ALA A 596 -4.61 -14.54 -1.29
C ALA A 596 -5.72 -14.56 -2.35
N LEU A 597 -6.58 -15.57 -2.28
CA LEU A 597 -7.60 -15.87 -3.29
C LEU A 597 -8.90 -16.25 -2.58
N PHE A 598 -9.79 -15.28 -2.35
CA PHE A 598 -11.04 -15.49 -1.62
C PHE A 598 -12.09 -14.44 -1.99
N GLY A 599 -13.37 -14.75 -1.75
CA GLY A 599 -14.46 -13.79 -1.94
C GLY A 599 -14.80 -13.51 -3.40
N ASN A 600 -14.37 -14.36 -4.34
CA ASN A 600 -14.79 -14.30 -5.73
C ASN A 600 -16.09 -15.12 -5.93
N THR A 601 -16.72 -14.98 -7.10
CA THR A 601 -18.02 -15.59 -7.40
C THR A 601 -18.06 -16.22 -8.80
N ALA A 602 -18.57 -17.44 -8.87
CA ALA A 602 -19.01 -18.09 -10.10
C ALA A 602 -20.55 -18.22 -10.06
N GLU A 603 -21.25 -17.79 -11.12
CA GLU A 603 -22.72 -17.76 -11.20
C GLU A 603 -23.41 -19.11 -10.87
N THR A 604 -24.73 -19.14 -10.64
CA THR A 604 -25.42 -20.30 -10.04
C THR A 604 -25.18 -21.63 -10.77
N ASP A 605 -25.19 -21.63 -12.10
CA ASP A 605 -24.94 -22.81 -12.96
C ASP A 605 -23.46 -22.93 -13.41
N ALA A 606 -22.56 -22.13 -12.81
CA ALA A 606 -21.12 -22.20 -12.99
C ALA A 606 -20.45 -23.08 -11.90
N ALA A 607 -19.13 -23.26 -11.96
CA ALA A 607 -18.37 -23.94 -10.90
C ALA A 607 -17.10 -23.19 -10.48
N GLY A 608 -16.67 -23.41 -9.23
CA GLY A 608 -15.47 -22.84 -8.62
C GLY A 608 -15.50 -21.32 -8.50
N ASP A 609 -16.08 -20.82 -7.43
CA ASP A 609 -16.09 -19.41 -7.05
C ASP A 609 -14.68 -18.79 -7.08
N ASP A 610 -13.71 -19.44 -6.44
CA ASP A 610 -12.37 -18.87 -6.24
C ASP A 610 -11.34 -19.47 -7.22
N PHE A 611 -11.39 -20.79 -7.49
CA PHE A 611 -10.47 -21.45 -8.43
C PHE A 611 -11.15 -22.55 -9.27
N VAL A 612 -10.77 -22.65 -10.54
CA VAL A 612 -10.98 -23.83 -11.40
C VAL A 612 -9.70 -24.25 -12.13
N SER A 613 -9.39 -25.55 -12.11
CA SER A 613 -8.53 -26.22 -13.09
C SER A 613 -9.33 -27.24 -13.90
N VAL A 614 -9.41 -27.03 -15.22
CA VAL A 614 -9.88 -28.08 -16.15
C VAL A 614 -8.92 -29.28 -16.05
N PRO A 615 -9.40 -30.54 -16.12
CA PRO A 615 -8.55 -31.73 -15.97
C PRO A 615 -7.25 -31.68 -16.78
N ARG A 616 -6.13 -31.94 -16.11
CA ARG A 616 -4.77 -31.61 -16.58
C ARG A 616 -4.22 -32.58 -17.62
N ALA A 617 -3.29 -32.08 -18.44
CA ALA A 617 -2.25 -32.93 -19.05
C ALA A 617 -1.15 -33.23 -18.01
N SER A 618 -0.31 -34.26 -18.25
CA SER A 618 0.56 -34.89 -17.25
C SER A 618 1.59 -34.00 -16.56
N ASP A 619 1.89 -32.83 -17.13
CA ASP A 619 3.07 -32.04 -16.78
C ASP A 619 2.71 -30.68 -16.14
N TYR A 620 1.40 -30.40 -15.93
CA TYR A 620 0.89 -29.09 -15.51
C TYR A 620 0.12 -29.17 -14.20
N THR A 621 0.52 -28.34 -13.22
CA THR A 621 0.20 -28.58 -11.81
C THR A 621 -0.48 -27.40 -11.12
N THR A 622 -1.15 -27.73 -10.00
CA THR A 622 -1.67 -26.76 -9.03
C THR A 622 -0.92 -26.91 -7.71
N THR A 623 -0.39 -25.82 -7.18
CA THR A 623 0.28 -25.75 -5.87
C THR A 623 -0.25 -24.57 -5.07
N PHE A 624 -0.95 -24.82 -3.98
CA PHE A 624 -1.44 -23.82 -3.02
C PHE A 624 -0.86 -24.11 -1.63
N SER A 625 -0.44 -23.06 -0.91
CA SER A 625 -0.01 -23.18 0.49
C SER A 625 -1.21 -23.19 1.47
N ASP A 626 -1.05 -23.90 2.59
CA ASP A 626 -1.95 -23.85 3.76
C ASP A 626 -2.06 -22.44 4.39
N ARG A 627 -1.24 -21.48 3.96
CA ARG A 627 -1.32 -20.06 4.34
C ARG A 627 -1.33 -19.12 3.15
N MET A 628 -2.22 -18.13 3.23
CA MET A 628 -2.30 -17.03 2.27
C MET A 628 -1.53 -15.78 2.73
N LEU A 629 -1.44 -14.79 1.86
CA LEU A 629 -0.80 -13.49 2.09
C LEU A 629 -1.12 -12.92 3.49
N GLY A 630 -0.07 -12.55 4.20
CA GLY A 630 -0.15 -12.07 5.58
C GLY A 630 0.00 -13.14 6.66
N ALA A 631 0.18 -14.42 6.29
CA ALA A 631 0.31 -15.60 7.15
C ALA A 631 -1.00 -16.11 7.80
N GLY A 632 -2.15 -15.68 7.27
CA GLY A 632 -3.44 -16.23 7.65
C GLY A 632 -3.63 -17.66 7.13
N LYS A 633 -4.16 -18.56 7.95
CA LYS A 633 -4.50 -19.93 7.53
C LYS A 633 -5.64 -19.91 6.51
N VAL A 634 -5.57 -20.80 5.53
CA VAL A 634 -6.59 -20.95 4.48
C VAL A 634 -7.00 -22.41 4.35
N SER A 635 -8.28 -22.65 4.06
CA SER A 635 -8.87 -23.98 3.86
C SER A 635 -9.60 -24.02 2.52
N TYR A 636 -9.42 -25.12 1.78
CA TYR A 636 -9.97 -25.30 0.44
C TYR A 636 -11.09 -26.35 0.46
N TYR A 637 -12.22 -26.03 -0.16
CA TYR A 637 -13.38 -26.92 -0.24
C TYR A 637 -13.85 -27.05 -1.68
N ARG A 638 -14.51 -28.17 -2.01
CA ARG A 638 -15.11 -28.39 -3.33
C ARG A 638 -16.29 -27.44 -3.55
N ASP A 639 -16.35 -26.87 -4.74
CA ASP A 639 -17.42 -25.96 -5.16
C ASP A 639 -17.90 -26.28 -6.58
N GLY A 640 -18.77 -27.28 -6.68
CA GLY A 640 -19.14 -27.90 -7.95
C GLY A 640 -18.05 -28.81 -8.50
N GLY A 641 -18.12 -29.07 -9.80
CA GLY A 641 -17.12 -29.83 -10.54
C GLY A 641 -16.90 -29.29 -11.95
N VAL A 642 -15.97 -29.90 -12.67
CA VAL A 642 -15.60 -29.50 -14.03
C VAL A 642 -15.31 -30.73 -14.89
N VAL A 643 -15.97 -30.82 -16.04
CA VAL A 643 -15.76 -31.87 -17.05
C VAL A 643 -14.90 -31.36 -18.21
N ALA A 644 -14.09 -32.27 -18.77
CA ALA A 644 -13.19 -32.00 -19.89
C ALA A 644 -13.92 -32.04 -21.25
N GLU A 645 -14.87 -31.13 -21.47
CA GLU A 645 -15.39 -30.88 -22.82
C GLU A 645 -14.43 -29.95 -23.59
N GLY A 646 -13.57 -30.57 -24.40
CA GLY A 646 -12.49 -29.88 -25.11
C GLY A 646 -11.47 -29.24 -24.15
N VAL A 647 -10.76 -28.22 -24.63
CA VAL A 647 -9.70 -27.54 -23.87
C VAL A 647 -10.19 -26.47 -22.91
N LEU A 648 -11.47 -26.07 -22.97
CA LEU A 648 -12.02 -24.99 -22.15
C LEU A 648 -12.83 -25.45 -20.93
N GLY A 649 -13.28 -26.71 -20.93
CA GLY A 649 -14.07 -27.33 -19.87
C GLY A 649 -15.47 -26.74 -19.70
N GLN A 650 -16.33 -27.46 -18.98
CA GLN A 650 -17.69 -27.04 -18.60
C GLN A 650 -17.99 -27.42 -17.14
N PRO A 651 -18.95 -26.75 -16.47
CA PRO A 651 -19.41 -27.15 -15.14
C PRO A 651 -19.98 -28.56 -15.11
N ASP A 652 -19.63 -29.34 -14.09
CA ASP A 652 -20.32 -30.59 -13.77
C ASP A 652 -21.48 -30.30 -12.80
N LEU A 653 -22.67 -30.12 -13.38
CA LEU A 653 -23.90 -29.85 -12.62
C LEU A 653 -24.40 -31.04 -11.79
N SER A 654 -23.76 -32.22 -11.88
CA SER A 654 -24.06 -33.35 -10.99
C SER A 654 -23.35 -33.23 -9.62
N ILE A 655 -22.33 -32.38 -9.53
CA ILE A 655 -21.57 -32.11 -8.30
C ILE A 655 -22.06 -30.80 -7.68
N PRO A 656 -22.51 -30.79 -6.42
CA PRO A 656 -23.08 -29.60 -5.80
C PRO A 656 -22.06 -28.48 -5.56
N ARG A 657 -22.53 -27.23 -5.63
CA ARG A 657 -21.81 -26.03 -5.16
C ARG A 657 -21.57 -26.10 -3.65
N PHE A 658 -20.62 -25.30 -3.17
CA PHE A 658 -20.26 -25.19 -1.77
C PHE A 658 -21.42 -24.65 -0.91
N ASP A 659 -21.77 -25.37 0.16
CA ASP A 659 -22.70 -24.92 1.20
C ASP A 659 -21.95 -24.76 2.54
N PRO A 660 -21.91 -23.56 3.16
CA PRO A 660 -21.25 -23.38 4.46
C PRO A 660 -21.91 -24.17 5.61
N ASN A 661 -23.12 -24.71 5.43
CA ASN A 661 -23.79 -25.61 6.38
C ASN A 661 -23.43 -27.09 6.15
N ASN A 662 -22.86 -27.43 4.99
CA ASN A 662 -22.51 -28.78 4.56
C ASN A 662 -21.31 -28.74 3.60
N SER A 663 -20.16 -28.27 4.10
CA SER A 663 -18.97 -27.93 3.30
C SER A 663 -18.31 -29.09 2.56
N GLY A 664 -18.67 -30.33 2.90
CA GLY A 664 -17.84 -31.50 2.62
C GLY A 664 -16.51 -31.47 3.37
N ASP A 665 -15.62 -32.39 2.99
CA ASP A 665 -14.27 -32.49 3.54
C ASP A 665 -13.34 -31.39 3.00
N GLU A 666 -12.42 -30.94 3.85
CA GLU A 666 -11.36 -29.98 3.54
C GLU A 666 -10.27 -30.65 2.68
N ILE A 667 -10.00 -30.08 1.49
CA ILE A 667 -8.97 -30.53 0.55
C ILE A 667 -7.60 -29.99 1.03
N LYS A 668 -6.58 -30.87 1.06
CA LYS A 668 -5.29 -30.65 1.73
C LYS A 668 -4.11 -31.04 0.85
N ASP A 669 -2.94 -30.53 1.22
CA ASP A 669 -1.65 -30.85 0.61
C ASP A 669 -1.69 -30.69 -0.93
N ILE A 670 -2.37 -29.65 -1.42
CA ILE A 670 -2.49 -29.30 -2.85
C ILE A 670 -1.12 -28.80 -3.35
N SER A 671 -0.20 -29.72 -3.63
CA SER A 671 1.18 -29.43 -4.00
C SER A 671 1.61 -30.27 -5.19
N ASN A 672 1.97 -29.59 -6.27
CA ASN A 672 2.27 -30.17 -7.58
C ASN A 672 1.15 -31.10 -8.10
N SER A 673 -0.11 -30.80 -7.76
CA SER A 673 -1.25 -31.67 -8.06
C SER A 673 -1.65 -31.60 -9.53
N LEU A 674 -1.87 -32.78 -10.13
CA LEU A 674 -2.40 -32.96 -11.48
C LEU A 674 -3.94 -33.06 -11.52
N GLU A 675 -4.62 -32.89 -10.38
CA GLU A 675 -6.08 -33.01 -10.32
C GLU A 675 -6.81 -31.81 -10.96
N GLY A 676 -7.99 -32.09 -11.52
CA GLY A 676 -8.96 -31.07 -11.89
C GLY A 676 -9.77 -30.64 -10.67
N TYR A 677 -9.82 -29.34 -10.42
CA TYR A 677 -10.44 -28.74 -9.23
C TYR A 677 -11.50 -27.71 -9.61
N ALA A 678 -12.50 -27.59 -8.74
CA ALA A 678 -13.40 -26.43 -8.65
C ALA A 678 -13.55 -26.14 -7.16
N LEU A 679 -13.09 -24.97 -6.70
CA LEU A 679 -12.86 -24.70 -5.28
C LEU A 679 -13.52 -23.40 -4.78
N LYS A 680 -14.00 -23.48 -3.54
CA LYS A 680 -14.22 -22.32 -2.67
C LYS A 680 -13.06 -22.20 -1.70
N THR A 681 -12.59 -20.97 -1.48
CA THR A 681 -11.66 -20.67 -0.40
C THR A 681 -12.43 -20.22 0.84
N VAL A 682 -12.08 -20.77 2.01
CA VAL A 682 -12.63 -20.38 3.31
C VAL A 682 -11.49 -20.01 4.26
N THR A 683 -11.64 -18.92 5.00
CA THR A 683 -10.66 -18.41 5.95
C THR A 683 -11.35 -17.58 7.05
N ALA A 684 -10.60 -17.18 8.08
CA ALA A 684 -11.11 -16.36 9.17
C ALA A 684 -11.04 -14.86 8.81
N LYS A 685 -11.98 -14.05 9.31
CA LYS A 685 -12.10 -12.64 8.90
C LYS A 685 -10.84 -11.80 9.17
N ASN A 686 -10.15 -12.05 10.29
CA ASN A 686 -8.85 -11.41 10.58
C ASN A 686 -7.76 -11.75 9.54
N ALA A 687 -7.82 -12.92 8.92
CA ALA A 687 -6.91 -13.31 7.86
C ALA A 687 -7.22 -12.58 6.54
N GLU A 688 -8.50 -12.44 6.17
CA GLU A 688 -8.90 -11.60 5.03
C GLU A 688 -8.41 -10.15 5.17
N ASP A 689 -8.60 -9.58 6.36
CA ASP A 689 -8.27 -8.18 6.64
C ASP A 689 -6.75 -7.96 6.70
N MET A 690 -5.99 -8.97 7.18
CA MET A 690 -4.53 -9.00 7.04
C MET A 690 -4.10 -9.06 5.57
N ALA A 691 -4.70 -9.92 4.75
CA ALA A 691 -4.38 -10.03 3.33
C ALA A 691 -4.69 -8.71 2.59
N ARG A 692 -5.89 -8.14 2.79
CA ARG A 692 -6.31 -6.84 2.24
C ARG A 692 -5.40 -5.69 2.67
N LYS A 693 -4.80 -5.73 3.87
CA LYS A 693 -3.80 -4.73 4.32
C LYS A 693 -2.40 -4.90 3.70
N GLN A 694 -2.02 -6.12 3.31
CA GLN A 694 -0.66 -6.46 2.83
C GLN A 694 -0.56 -6.64 1.32
N ALA A 695 -1.68 -6.59 0.60
CA ALA A 695 -1.70 -6.68 -0.85
C ALA A 695 -1.09 -5.43 -1.51
N THR A 696 -0.07 -5.63 -2.34
CA THR A 696 0.48 -4.58 -3.22
C THR A 696 -0.10 -4.70 -4.63
N VAL A 697 -0.37 -5.92 -5.10
CA VAL A 697 -1.13 -6.20 -6.34
C VAL A 697 -2.55 -6.61 -5.98
N ILE A 698 -3.56 -5.96 -6.57
CA ILE A 698 -4.98 -6.25 -6.29
C ILE A 698 -5.73 -6.48 -7.61
N VAL A 699 -6.32 -7.67 -7.76
CA VAL A 699 -7.19 -8.05 -8.90
C VAL A 699 -8.63 -8.16 -8.39
N THR A 700 -9.51 -7.21 -8.74
CA THR A 700 -10.84 -7.12 -8.10
C THR A 700 -11.98 -6.55 -8.96
N GLY A 701 -13.21 -7.06 -8.82
CA GLY A 701 -14.39 -6.60 -9.57
C GLY A 701 -14.41 -6.95 -11.06
N ASN A 702 -13.39 -7.68 -11.56
CA ASN A 702 -13.26 -8.01 -12.99
C ASN A 702 -14.20 -9.16 -13.40
N LYS A 703 -14.52 -9.24 -14.70
CA LYS A 703 -15.57 -10.13 -15.24
C LYS A 703 -15.18 -10.87 -16.50
N ALA A 704 -15.54 -12.14 -16.60
CA ALA A 704 -15.39 -12.98 -17.79
C ALA A 704 -16.42 -14.13 -17.80
N LYS A 705 -16.44 -14.96 -18.85
CA LYS A 705 -17.09 -16.29 -18.76
C LYS A 705 -16.24 -17.23 -17.91
N ARG A 706 -14.92 -17.23 -18.13
CA ARG A 706 -13.95 -18.04 -17.39
C ARG A 706 -12.82 -17.18 -16.82
N GLY A 707 -12.52 -17.31 -15.52
CA GLY A 707 -11.43 -16.56 -14.91
C GLY A 707 -11.78 -15.08 -14.79
N GLY A 708 -12.71 -14.75 -13.89
CA GLY A 708 -13.18 -13.36 -13.70
C GLY A 708 -12.01 -12.43 -13.37
N GLY A 709 -11.21 -12.80 -12.37
CA GLY A 709 -9.92 -12.17 -12.09
C GLY A 709 -8.85 -12.55 -13.11
N ILE A 710 -8.48 -13.84 -13.17
CA ILE A 710 -7.41 -14.35 -14.02
C ILE A 710 -7.86 -15.58 -14.82
N GLY A 711 -7.61 -15.58 -16.13
CA GLY A 711 -7.68 -16.77 -16.98
C GLY A 711 -6.27 -17.17 -17.44
N ALA A 712 -5.91 -18.45 -17.43
CA ALA A 712 -4.59 -18.86 -17.91
C ALA A 712 -4.59 -20.19 -18.70
N ASN A 713 -4.01 -20.13 -19.90
CA ASN A 713 -3.58 -21.32 -20.64
C ASN A 713 -2.10 -21.66 -20.42
N GLY A 714 -1.32 -20.68 -19.93
CA GLY A 714 0.05 -20.82 -19.44
C GLY A 714 0.11 -20.73 -17.90
N SER A 715 1.29 -20.43 -17.37
CA SER A 715 1.58 -20.48 -15.93
C SER A 715 1.28 -19.17 -15.20
N VAL A 716 0.77 -19.25 -13.97
CA VAL A 716 0.67 -18.12 -13.02
C VAL A 716 1.42 -18.48 -11.75
N VAL A 717 2.42 -17.68 -11.38
CA VAL A 717 3.20 -17.85 -10.14
C VAL A 717 3.02 -16.62 -9.26
N ILE A 718 2.57 -16.83 -8.03
CA ILE A 718 2.38 -15.79 -7.03
C ILE A 718 3.25 -16.11 -5.82
N GLY A 719 4.25 -15.26 -5.57
CA GLY A 719 5.26 -15.45 -4.51
C GLY A 719 6.54 -16.15 -5.00
N THR A 720 7.37 -16.59 -4.04
CA THR A 720 8.67 -17.25 -4.27
C THR A 720 8.69 -18.68 -3.72
N GLU A 721 9.52 -19.54 -4.33
CA GLU A 721 9.61 -20.99 -4.01
C GLU A 721 10.43 -21.30 -2.74
N ASP A 722 10.77 -20.28 -1.95
CA ASP A 722 11.45 -20.46 -0.67
C ASP A 722 10.57 -21.26 0.29
N ASN A 723 11.14 -22.27 0.96
CA ASN A 723 10.43 -23.03 1.98
C ASN A 723 9.92 -22.11 3.11
N GLY A 724 8.70 -22.34 3.58
CA GLY A 724 8.18 -21.69 4.80
C GLY A 724 8.93 -22.12 6.07
N TYR A 725 8.65 -21.43 7.17
CA TYR A 725 9.02 -21.90 8.51
C TYR A 725 7.98 -22.90 9.04
N ASN A 726 8.45 -23.91 9.75
CA ASN A 726 7.62 -24.82 10.54
C ASN A 726 7.82 -24.48 12.03
N LEU A 727 6.75 -24.15 12.75
CA LEU A 727 6.80 -23.84 14.19
C LEU A 727 6.20 -24.97 15.00
N SER A 728 7.06 -25.80 15.57
CA SER A 728 6.71 -26.96 16.41
C SER A 728 6.63 -26.55 17.88
N VAL A 729 5.45 -26.71 18.49
CA VAL A 729 5.19 -26.48 19.91
C VAL A 729 5.07 -27.82 20.63
N LYS A 730 5.92 -28.02 21.65
CA LYS A 730 5.83 -29.15 22.58
C LYS A 730 5.52 -28.65 23.98
N LYS A 731 4.61 -29.34 24.67
CA LYS A 731 4.21 -29.01 26.04
C LYS A 731 4.75 -30.03 27.04
N LYS A 732 5.39 -29.52 28.09
CA LYS A 732 5.90 -30.25 29.25
C LYS A 732 5.18 -29.81 30.53
N TRP A 733 4.90 -30.79 31.37
CA TRP A 733 4.33 -30.59 32.70
C TRP A 733 5.36 -30.94 33.77
N ASN A 734 5.40 -30.16 34.85
CA ASN A 734 6.23 -30.38 36.03
C ASN A 734 5.31 -30.27 37.25
N THR A 735 4.81 -31.41 37.74
CA THR A 735 3.76 -31.48 38.77
C THR A 735 4.20 -32.36 39.93
N ALA A 736 3.78 -32.00 41.14
CA ALA A 736 3.98 -32.86 42.32
C ALA A 736 2.85 -33.89 42.44
N SER A 737 1.63 -33.49 42.08
CA SER A 737 0.39 -34.29 42.21
C SER A 737 0.04 -35.17 40.99
N GLY A 738 0.84 -35.15 39.92
CA GLY A 738 0.54 -35.82 38.65
C GLY A 738 -0.65 -35.23 37.86
N THR A 739 -1.44 -34.34 38.45
CA THR A 739 -2.69 -33.85 37.88
C THR A 739 -2.47 -32.67 36.94
N VAL A 740 -3.02 -32.76 35.72
CA VAL A 740 -2.95 -31.73 34.67
C VAL A 740 -4.34 -31.44 34.08
N PRO A 741 -4.58 -30.27 33.47
CA PRO A 741 -5.80 -30.00 32.71
C PRO A 741 -5.96 -30.96 31.53
N LYS A 742 -7.20 -31.23 31.10
CA LYS A 742 -7.46 -32.08 29.90
C LYS A 742 -6.90 -31.48 28.60
N SER A 743 -6.82 -30.16 28.51
CA SER A 743 -6.17 -29.44 27.42
C SER A 743 -5.74 -28.04 27.86
N ILE A 744 -4.86 -27.43 27.07
CA ILE A 744 -4.53 -25.99 27.10
C ILE A 744 -4.78 -25.38 25.73
N THR A 745 -4.82 -24.05 25.65
CA THR A 745 -4.94 -23.30 24.39
C THR A 745 -3.68 -22.48 24.16
N VAL A 746 -3.18 -22.44 22.93
CA VAL A 746 -1.96 -21.73 22.52
C VAL A 746 -2.26 -20.90 21.27
N ASP A 747 -1.95 -19.61 21.32
CA ASP A 747 -2.00 -18.71 20.16
C ASP A 747 -0.65 -18.73 19.43
N LEU A 748 -0.68 -18.83 18.10
CA LEU A 748 0.40 -18.43 17.20
C LEU A 748 0.32 -16.91 16.97
N ILE A 749 1.43 -16.22 17.19
CA ILE A 749 1.53 -14.77 17.07
C ILE A 749 2.54 -14.42 15.98
N LYS A 750 2.08 -13.62 15.01
CA LYS A 750 2.94 -12.85 14.11
C LYS A 750 3.36 -11.55 14.78
N ILE A 751 4.62 -11.21 14.61
CA ILE A 751 5.23 -9.94 15.04
C ILE A 751 5.70 -9.21 13.77
N ASP A 752 5.29 -7.95 13.61
CA ASP A 752 5.77 -7.08 12.53
C ASP A 752 7.03 -6.30 12.93
N GLU A 753 7.57 -5.50 12.02
CA GLU A 753 8.78 -4.69 12.22
C GLU A 753 8.68 -3.64 13.35
N ASN A 754 7.47 -3.38 13.86
CA ASN A 754 7.17 -2.42 14.92
C ASN A 754 6.80 -3.12 16.26
N ASP A 755 7.06 -4.42 16.39
CA ASP A 755 6.63 -5.31 17.50
C ASP A 755 5.10 -5.41 17.69
N ASN A 756 4.28 -5.04 16.69
CA ASN A 756 2.83 -5.27 16.78
C ASN A 756 2.54 -6.76 16.71
N LYS A 757 1.68 -7.25 17.62
CA LYS A 757 1.44 -8.69 17.83
C LYS A 757 0.04 -9.08 17.37
N THR A 758 -0.05 -9.84 16.30
CA THR A 758 -1.31 -10.29 15.69
C THR A 758 -1.44 -11.80 15.83
N ILE A 759 -2.58 -12.25 16.37
CA ILE A 759 -2.89 -13.69 16.46
C ILE A 759 -3.28 -14.20 15.08
N LEU A 760 -2.58 -15.23 14.60
CA LEU A 760 -2.82 -15.88 13.31
C LEU A 760 -3.77 -17.08 13.44
N GLU A 761 -3.53 -17.91 14.46
CA GLU A 761 -4.17 -19.21 14.64
C GLU A 761 -4.13 -19.58 16.13
N THR A 762 -5.18 -20.23 16.64
CA THR A 762 -5.28 -20.63 18.05
C THR A 762 -5.60 -22.13 18.11
N VAL A 763 -4.75 -22.90 18.80
CA VAL A 763 -4.79 -24.37 18.81
C VAL A 763 -4.91 -24.93 20.21
N LYS A 764 -5.33 -26.20 20.33
CA LYS A 764 -5.40 -26.93 21.59
C LYS A 764 -4.32 -28.00 21.66
N LEU A 765 -3.66 -28.09 22.81
CA LEU A 765 -2.77 -29.21 23.16
C LEU A 765 -3.44 -30.04 24.25
N SER A 766 -3.44 -31.36 24.10
CA SER A 766 -4.06 -32.36 24.98
C SER A 766 -3.22 -33.64 25.00
N GLU A 767 -3.65 -34.64 25.78
CA GLU A 767 -3.02 -35.97 25.76
C GLU A 767 -3.22 -36.70 24.40
N GLU A 768 -4.33 -36.41 23.70
CA GLU A 768 -4.72 -37.01 22.42
C GLU A 768 -3.76 -36.66 21.29
N ASN A 769 -3.26 -35.41 21.24
CA ASN A 769 -2.17 -34.99 20.33
C ASN A 769 -0.78 -35.03 21.01
N HIS A 770 -0.64 -35.85 22.06
CA HIS A 770 0.61 -36.08 22.79
C HIS A 770 1.30 -34.79 23.28
N TRP A 771 0.50 -33.75 23.56
CA TRP A 771 0.93 -32.43 23.98
C TRP A 771 1.81 -31.70 22.95
N GLU A 772 1.63 -31.99 21.65
CA GLU A 772 2.40 -31.45 20.53
C GLU A 772 1.52 -30.90 19.39
N TYR A 773 2.01 -29.88 18.69
CA TYR A 773 1.42 -29.34 17.45
C TYR A 773 2.48 -28.61 16.61
N THR A 774 2.40 -28.70 15.29
CA THR A 774 3.26 -27.94 14.37
C THR A 774 2.43 -27.05 13.47
N PHE A 775 2.67 -25.74 13.54
CA PHE A 775 2.17 -24.77 12.58
C PHE A 775 3.05 -24.85 11.32
N LYS A 776 2.51 -25.40 10.22
CA LYS A 776 3.17 -25.45 8.92
C LYS A 776 3.18 -24.09 8.21
N ASP A 777 4.03 -24.01 7.19
CA ASP A 777 4.02 -23.03 6.09
C ASP A 777 3.87 -21.58 6.54
N LEU A 778 4.71 -21.15 7.49
CA LEU A 778 4.75 -19.77 7.95
C LEU A 778 5.69 -18.95 7.04
N PRO A 779 5.24 -17.84 6.41
CA PRO A 779 6.11 -17.00 5.58
C PRO A 779 7.36 -16.52 6.33
N THR A 780 8.54 -16.70 5.74
CA THR A 780 9.86 -16.43 6.33
C THR A 780 10.12 -14.94 6.56
N GLN A 781 9.41 -14.08 5.82
CA GLN A 781 9.47 -12.62 5.91
C GLN A 781 8.84 -12.01 7.18
N TYR A 782 8.35 -12.82 8.13
CA TYR A 782 7.77 -12.36 9.40
C TYR A 782 8.40 -13.06 10.61
N THR A 783 8.36 -12.40 11.77
CA THR A 783 8.79 -13.01 13.05
C THR A 783 7.61 -13.68 13.75
N TYR A 784 7.86 -14.84 14.37
CA TYR A 784 6.84 -15.62 15.08
C TYR A 784 7.17 -15.83 16.55
N ASP A 785 6.11 -15.80 17.36
CA ASP A 785 6.10 -16.10 18.79
C ASP A 785 4.83 -16.92 19.12
N ILE A 786 4.74 -17.45 20.35
CA ILE A 786 3.54 -18.15 20.82
C ILE A 786 3.11 -17.68 22.21
N LYS A 787 1.84 -17.93 22.54
CA LYS A 787 1.27 -17.56 23.84
C LYS A 787 0.32 -18.61 24.35
N GLU A 788 0.68 -19.27 25.44
CA GLU A 788 -0.25 -20.08 26.22
C GLU A 788 -1.33 -19.20 26.86
N HIS A 789 -2.58 -19.63 26.76
CA HIS A 789 -3.68 -19.08 27.56
C HIS A 789 -3.49 -19.46 29.03
N LYS A 790 -3.94 -18.60 29.96
CA LYS A 790 -3.65 -18.77 31.40
C LYS A 790 -4.15 -20.11 31.93
N VAL A 791 -3.25 -20.86 32.57
CA VAL A 791 -3.59 -22.12 33.25
C VAL A 791 -3.56 -21.91 34.77
N SER A 792 -4.72 -22.03 35.43
CA SER A 792 -4.82 -21.87 36.89
C SER A 792 -4.04 -22.96 37.64
N GLY A 793 -3.35 -22.61 38.73
CA GLY A 793 -2.46 -23.48 39.51
C GLY A 793 -1.01 -23.56 39.02
N PHE A 794 -0.68 -22.98 37.86
CA PHE A 794 0.62 -23.16 37.21
C PHE A 794 1.38 -21.86 36.96
N LYS A 795 2.71 -21.98 36.85
CA LYS A 795 3.59 -20.96 36.27
C LYS A 795 4.19 -21.49 34.96
N THR A 796 3.91 -20.78 33.87
CA THR A 796 4.43 -21.06 32.52
C THR A 796 5.85 -20.52 32.35
N LYS A 797 6.71 -21.30 31.66
CA LYS A 797 7.99 -20.88 31.07
C LYS A 797 7.99 -21.28 29.60
N TYR A 798 8.56 -20.43 28.74
CA TYR A 798 8.85 -20.74 27.34
C TYR A 798 10.36 -20.91 27.14
N GLU A 799 10.73 -21.83 26.26
CA GLU A 799 12.08 -21.97 25.71
C GLU A 799 11.93 -22.05 24.19
N LYS A 800 12.60 -21.13 23.46
CA LYS A 800 12.58 -21.06 21.99
C LYS A 800 13.95 -21.45 21.45
N THR A 801 13.99 -22.33 20.47
CA THR A 801 15.15 -22.54 19.59
C THR A 801 14.71 -22.42 18.13
N GLN A 802 15.67 -22.19 17.24
CA GLN A 802 15.44 -22.17 15.79
C GLN A 802 16.66 -22.78 15.11
N ASP A 803 16.42 -23.65 14.13
CA ASP A 803 17.44 -24.33 13.34
C ASP A 803 17.00 -24.29 11.87
N GLY A 804 17.68 -23.46 11.07
CA GLY A 804 17.22 -23.07 9.74
C GLY A 804 15.76 -22.59 9.75
N ASN A 805 14.91 -23.35 9.05
CA ASN A 805 13.47 -23.08 8.93
C ASN A 805 12.60 -23.73 10.01
N GLU A 806 13.16 -24.51 10.94
CA GLU A 806 12.37 -25.12 12.01
C GLU A 806 12.49 -24.32 13.32
N ILE A 807 11.37 -23.74 13.77
CA ILE A 807 11.24 -23.04 15.04
C ILE A 807 10.67 -24.02 16.06
N LYS A 808 11.33 -24.20 17.20
CA LYS A 808 10.89 -25.13 18.26
C LYS A 808 10.60 -24.36 19.54
N PHE A 809 9.41 -24.56 20.09
CA PHE A 809 9.00 -24.01 21.38
C PHE A 809 8.70 -25.13 22.38
N LEU A 810 9.36 -25.09 23.53
CA LEU A 810 9.01 -25.91 24.69
C LEU A 810 8.27 -25.05 25.73
N ILE A 811 6.96 -25.27 25.86
CA ILE A 811 6.17 -24.70 26.95
C ILE A 811 6.34 -25.62 28.17
N THR A 812 6.83 -25.10 29.30
CA THR A 812 6.89 -25.85 30.56
C THR A 812 6.00 -25.20 31.61
N ASN A 813 4.98 -25.90 32.09
CA ASN A 813 4.20 -25.45 33.25
C ASN A 813 4.63 -26.19 34.50
N THR A 814 5.09 -25.41 35.49
CA THR A 814 5.38 -25.91 36.83
C THR A 814 4.19 -25.66 37.73
N GLN A 815 3.65 -26.72 38.34
CA GLN A 815 2.67 -26.64 39.41
C GLN A 815 3.35 -25.97 40.61
N ALA A 816 2.71 -24.95 41.17
CA ALA A 816 3.21 -24.31 42.38
C ALA A 816 2.11 -24.36 43.44
N THR A 817 2.43 -24.91 44.60
CA THR A 817 1.51 -25.03 45.73
C THR A 817 2.02 -24.24 46.94
N VAL A 818 1.13 -24.02 47.89
CA VAL A 818 1.42 -23.53 49.24
C VAL A 818 0.73 -24.43 50.25
N THR A 819 1.26 -24.44 51.47
CA THR A 819 0.58 -25.02 52.64
C THR A 819 0.04 -23.88 53.49
N LYS A 820 -1.13 -24.06 54.10
CA LYS A 820 -1.68 -23.15 55.10
C LYS A 820 -2.16 -23.93 56.31
N SER A 821 -1.75 -23.51 57.50
CA SER A 821 -2.33 -24.01 58.75
C SER A 821 -3.24 -22.97 59.41
N VAL A 822 -4.16 -23.47 60.24
CA VAL A 822 -4.86 -22.70 61.26
C VAL A 822 -4.51 -23.26 62.64
N THR A 823 -4.30 -22.38 63.60
CA THR A 823 -4.25 -22.69 65.03
C THR A 823 -5.29 -21.85 65.75
N LYS A 824 -6.13 -22.50 66.57
CA LYS A 824 -7.15 -21.85 67.38
C LYS A 824 -6.62 -21.60 68.80
N ILE A 825 -6.73 -20.35 69.25
CA ILE A 825 -6.39 -19.88 70.60
C ILE A 825 -7.70 -19.53 71.34
N TRP A 826 -7.74 -19.91 72.61
CA TRP A 826 -8.84 -19.56 73.53
C TRP A 826 -8.30 -18.60 74.60
N ASP A 827 -8.93 -17.43 74.72
CA ASP A 827 -8.59 -16.39 75.70
C ASP A 827 -9.76 -16.23 76.67
N ASP A 828 -9.93 -17.25 77.52
CA ASP A 828 -11.08 -17.47 78.42
C ASP A 828 -10.65 -17.96 79.82
N LYS A 829 -9.39 -17.70 80.19
CA LYS A 829 -8.75 -18.12 81.45
C LYS A 829 -8.76 -19.63 81.69
N GLU A 830 -8.43 -20.40 80.65
CA GLU A 830 -8.46 -21.86 80.65
C GLU A 830 -9.86 -22.44 80.90
N ASP A 831 -10.85 -21.89 80.18
CA ASP A 831 -12.27 -22.26 80.29
C ASP A 831 -12.83 -22.12 81.73
N GLN A 832 -12.45 -21.03 82.41
CA GLN A 832 -12.82 -20.78 83.81
C GLN A 832 -14.34 -20.84 84.06
N ASP A 833 -15.12 -20.32 83.12
CA ASP A 833 -16.58 -20.23 83.21
C ASP A 833 -17.29 -21.45 82.57
N GLY A 834 -16.54 -22.42 82.04
CA GLY A 834 -17.04 -23.74 81.59
C GLY A 834 -17.93 -23.71 80.35
N ILE A 835 -17.65 -22.81 79.40
CA ILE A 835 -18.47 -22.57 78.20
C ILE A 835 -17.75 -22.83 76.88
N ARG A 836 -16.47 -23.23 76.90
CA ARG A 836 -15.70 -23.55 75.70
C ARG A 836 -16.33 -24.77 75.00
N PRO A 837 -16.74 -24.67 73.72
CA PRO A 837 -17.32 -25.82 73.02
C PRO A 837 -16.28 -26.91 72.78
N SER A 838 -16.73 -28.17 72.65
CA SER A 838 -15.86 -29.31 72.32
C SER A 838 -15.22 -29.19 70.93
N GLU A 839 -15.85 -28.45 70.02
CA GLU A 839 -15.39 -28.27 68.64
C GLU A 839 -15.88 -26.97 68.00
N ILE A 840 -15.19 -26.55 66.96
CA ILE A 840 -15.58 -25.47 66.03
C ILE A 840 -15.30 -25.92 64.58
N PHE A 841 -15.88 -25.23 63.60
CA PHE A 841 -15.61 -25.46 62.19
C PHE A 841 -15.07 -24.20 61.52
N VAL A 842 -14.02 -24.36 60.69
CA VAL A 842 -13.31 -23.26 60.03
C VAL A 842 -13.29 -23.49 58.51
N GLN A 843 -13.81 -22.53 57.75
CA GLN A 843 -13.80 -22.58 56.29
C GLN A 843 -12.59 -21.80 55.73
N LEU A 844 -11.86 -22.43 54.80
CA LEU A 844 -10.83 -21.78 54.00
C LEU A 844 -11.44 -21.12 52.75
N TYR A 845 -10.87 -19.98 52.35
CA TYR A 845 -11.23 -19.23 51.15
C TYR A 845 -9.98 -18.87 50.32
N ALA A 846 -10.12 -18.88 48.99
CA ALA A 846 -9.17 -18.36 48.01
C ALA A 846 -9.77 -17.11 47.37
N GLY A 847 -9.29 -15.92 47.76
CA GLY A 847 -10.05 -14.69 47.54
C GLY A 847 -11.43 -14.84 48.20
N ASP A 848 -12.50 -14.63 47.42
CA ASP A 848 -13.89 -14.78 47.88
C ASP A 848 -14.46 -16.21 47.68
N LYS A 849 -13.72 -17.12 47.04
CA LYS A 849 -14.18 -18.49 46.74
C LYS A 849 -13.95 -19.43 47.93
N ILE A 850 -14.94 -20.24 48.27
CA ILE A 850 -14.81 -21.35 49.24
C ILE A 850 -13.82 -22.41 48.71
N VAL A 851 -12.94 -22.92 49.58
CA VAL A 851 -11.95 -23.96 49.25
C VAL A 851 -12.14 -25.15 50.18
N GLY A 852 -12.61 -26.27 49.62
CA GLY A 852 -12.91 -27.49 50.36
C GLY A 852 -14.06 -27.34 51.37
N GLU A 853 -14.30 -28.38 52.15
CA GLU A 853 -15.26 -28.35 53.25
C GLU A 853 -14.70 -27.62 54.48
N ALA A 854 -15.58 -27.19 55.39
CA ALA A 854 -15.17 -26.55 56.63
C ALA A 854 -14.53 -27.57 57.59
N VAL A 855 -13.31 -27.30 58.05
CA VAL A 855 -12.51 -28.24 58.85
C VAL A 855 -12.85 -28.13 60.33
N LYS A 856 -12.98 -29.28 60.99
CA LYS A 856 -13.22 -29.37 62.44
C LYS A 856 -11.92 -29.10 63.21
N LEU A 857 -11.99 -28.25 64.23
CA LEU A 857 -10.95 -28.08 65.26
C LEU A 857 -11.54 -28.49 66.62
N SER A 858 -10.81 -29.29 67.39
CA SER A 858 -11.17 -29.75 68.74
C SER A 858 -9.92 -29.94 69.61
N SER A 859 -10.08 -30.40 70.85
CA SER A 859 -8.97 -30.88 71.69
C SER A 859 -8.07 -31.90 70.97
N ASP A 860 -8.68 -32.75 70.15
CA ASP A 860 -8.09 -34.02 69.68
C ASP A 860 -7.09 -33.80 68.54
N ASN A 861 -7.26 -32.71 67.77
CA ASN A 861 -6.27 -32.21 66.81
C ASN A 861 -5.50 -30.99 67.35
N GLN A 862 -5.42 -30.84 68.67
CA GLN A 862 -4.72 -29.75 69.36
C GLN A 862 -5.16 -28.36 68.85
N TRP A 863 -6.45 -28.22 68.55
CA TRP A 863 -7.05 -27.01 68.01
C TRP A 863 -6.39 -26.52 66.71
N SER A 864 -5.90 -27.45 65.88
CA SER A 864 -5.12 -27.15 64.67
C SER A 864 -5.54 -27.96 63.44
N TYR A 865 -5.35 -27.37 62.26
CA TYR A 865 -5.51 -28.06 60.97
C TYR A 865 -4.53 -27.49 59.95
N THR A 866 -4.14 -28.31 58.96
CA THR A 866 -3.24 -27.90 57.87
C THR A 866 -3.82 -28.32 56.51
N TRP A 867 -4.12 -27.32 55.67
CA TRP A 867 -4.43 -27.51 54.26
C TRP A 867 -3.14 -27.56 53.44
N THR A 868 -2.88 -28.70 52.81
CA THR A 868 -1.74 -28.93 51.91
C THR A 868 -2.14 -28.76 50.44
N GLU A 869 -1.14 -28.68 49.56
CA GLU A 869 -1.29 -28.66 48.08
C GLU A 869 -2.18 -27.54 47.50
N LEU A 870 -2.47 -26.50 48.29
CA LEU A 870 -3.26 -25.35 47.85
C LEU A 870 -2.57 -24.66 46.67
N ALA A 871 -3.32 -24.35 45.61
CA ALA A 871 -2.78 -23.66 44.43
C ALA A 871 -2.11 -22.33 44.81
N LYS A 872 -0.84 -22.14 44.44
CA LYS A 872 -0.15 -20.87 44.72
C LYS A 872 -0.66 -19.73 43.84
N PHE A 873 -1.10 -20.04 42.62
CA PHE A 873 -1.48 -19.05 41.61
C PHE A 873 -2.86 -19.33 41.01
N GLU A 874 -3.67 -18.27 40.86
CA GLU A 874 -4.88 -18.25 40.03
C GLU A 874 -4.71 -17.12 39.00
N ASP A 875 -4.99 -17.39 37.72
CA ASP A 875 -4.78 -16.46 36.60
C ASP A 875 -3.38 -15.80 36.53
N GLY A 876 -2.35 -16.51 37.00
CA GLY A 876 -0.97 -16.01 37.07
C GLY A 876 -0.70 -14.99 38.19
N LYS A 877 -1.64 -14.79 39.12
CA LYS A 877 -1.49 -13.96 40.33
C LYS A 877 -1.46 -14.85 41.57
N GLU A 878 -0.71 -14.46 42.60
CA GLU A 878 -0.61 -15.24 43.85
C GLU A 878 -1.93 -15.18 44.64
N ILE A 879 -2.43 -16.34 45.06
CA ILE A 879 -3.73 -16.44 45.74
C ILE A 879 -3.64 -15.93 47.17
N LYS A 880 -4.50 -14.97 47.51
CA LYS A 880 -4.72 -14.54 48.89
C LYS A 880 -5.68 -15.50 49.58
N TYR A 881 -5.13 -16.40 50.39
CA TYR A 881 -5.91 -17.27 51.25
C TYR A 881 -6.39 -16.53 52.51
N SER A 882 -7.61 -16.85 52.96
CA SER A 882 -8.17 -16.39 54.25
C SER A 882 -9.05 -17.47 54.87
N ILE A 883 -9.39 -17.34 56.16
CA ILE A 883 -10.28 -18.27 56.86
C ILE A 883 -11.44 -17.55 57.54
N LYS A 884 -12.51 -18.28 57.82
CA LYS A 884 -13.64 -17.84 58.63
C LYS A 884 -14.12 -18.97 59.56
N GLU A 885 -14.30 -18.66 60.84
CA GLU A 885 -15.06 -19.54 61.75
C GLU A 885 -16.54 -19.54 61.33
N THR A 886 -17.14 -20.71 61.11
CA THR A 886 -18.46 -20.82 60.48
C THR A 886 -19.59 -20.35 61.42
N LYS A 887 -19.47 -20.65 62.71
CA LYS A 887 -20.27 -20.07 63.80
C LYS A 887 -19.32 -19.70 64.96
N ILE A 888 -19.30 -18.43 65.35
CA ILE A 888 -18.65 -18.01 66.60
C ILE A 888 -19.49 -18.56 67.77
N PRO A 889 -18.89 -19.21 68.79
CA PRO A 889 -19.61 -19.74 69.94
C PRO A 889 -20.27 -18.62 70.77
N ASP A 890 -21.42 -18.93 71.36
CA ASP A 890 -22.20 -17.96 72.12
C ASP A 890 -21.42 -17.53 73.39
N GLY A 891 -21.29 -16.22 73.61
CA GLY A 891 -20.50 -15.64 74.70
C GLY A 891 -19.04 -15.28 74.34
N TYR A 892 -18.54 -15.65 73.14
CA TYR A 892 -17.20 -15.32 72.68
C TYR A 892 -17.18 -14.22 71.59
N THR A 893 -16.05 -13.53 71.44
CA THR A 893 -15.73 -12.73 70.24
C THR A 893 -14.57 -13.36 69.48
N GLY A 894 -14.74 -13.59 68.18
CA GLY A 894 -13.74 -14.23 67.31
C GLY A 894 -12.93 -13.24 66.48
N LYS A 895 -11.62 -13.49 66.36
CA LYS A 895 -10.65 -12.68 65.60
C LYS A 895 -9.73 -13.60 64.79
N VAL A 896 -9.49 -13.27 63.51
CA VAL A 896 -8.49 -13.95 62.66
C VAL A 896 -7.29 -13.03 62.45
N GLU A 897 -6.10 -13.57 62.65
CA GLU A 897 -4.82 -12.92 62.33
C GLU A 897 -3.96 -13.84 61.45
N ILE A 898 -3.00 -13.23 60.75
CA ILE A 898 -2.05 -13.96 59.90
C ILE A 898 -0.66 -13.78 60.51
N ASN A 899 0.03 -14.90 60.77
CA ASN A 899 1.35 -14.91 61.37
C ASN A 899 2.46 -14.54 60.35
N LYS A 900 3.72 -14.45 60.80
CA LYS A 900 4.86 -14.06 59.94
C LYS A 900 5.12 -15.02 58.77
N ASP A 901 4.71 -16.27 58.89
CA ASP A 901 4.86 -17.33 57.87
C ASP A 901 3.64 -17.40 56.93
N GLY A 902 2.64 -16.54 57.16
CA GLY A 902 1.40 -16.48 56.39
C GLY A 902 0.35 -17.53 56.78
N ASN A 903 0.48 -18.18 57.94
CA ASN A 903 -0.51 -19.10 58.50
C ASN A 903 -1.51 -18.37 59.42
N PHE A 904 -2.65 -18.99 59.69
CA PHE A 904 -3.77 -18.35 60.39
C PHE A 904 -3.77 -18.64 61.88
N ILE A 905 -4.04 -17.59 62.67
CA ILE A 905 -4.35 -17.68 64.09
C ILE A 905 -5.80 -17.24 64.25
N LEU A 906 -6.65 -18.12 64.80
CA LEU A 906 -8.04 -17.82 65.13
C LEU A 906 -8.15 -17.72 66.65
N THR A 907 -8.36 -16.52 67.19
CA THR A 907 -8.50 -16.31 68.64
C THR A 907 -9.96 -16.03 68.98
N ASN A 908 -10.50 -16.76 69.96
CA ASN A 908 -11.78 -16.39 70.57
C ASN A 908 -11.58 -16.00 72.04
N THR A 909 -12.00 -14.77 72.37
CA THR A 909 -11.89 -14.20 73.72
C THR A 909 -13.24 -14.24 74.44
N HIS A 910 -13.20 -14.57 75.73
CA HIS A 910 -14.33 -14.46 76.66
C HIS A 910 -13.96 -13.59 77.88
N GLN A 911 -14.93 -12.85 78.42
CA GLN A 911 -14.75 -12.01 79.60
C GLN A 911 -15.40 -12.69 80.81
N VAL A 912 -14.58 -13.38 81.59
CA VAL A 912 -14.97 -14.18 82.76
C VAL A 912 -15.65 -13.35 83.86
N LYS A 913 -16.54 -13.97 84.63
CA LYS A 913 -17.22 -13.31 85.75
C LYS A 913 -16.33 -13.17 86.99
N SER A 914 -16.46 -12.03 87.67
CA SER A 914 -15.82 -11.76 88.97
C SER A 914 -16.63 -12.33 90.13
N ILE A 915 -15.96 -12.67 91.23
CA ILE A 915 -16.55 -13.23 92.46
C ILE A 915 -16.18 -12.33 93.65
N GLU A 916 -17.16 -11.90 94.44
CA GLU A 916 -16.94 -11.15 95.70
C GLU A 916 -17.16 -12.02 96.94
N PRO A 917 -16.46 -11.77 98.08
CA PRO A 917 -16.44 -12.64 99.25
C PRO A 917 -17.43 -12.24 100.37
N THR A 918 -17.59 -13.08 101.40
CA THR A 918 -18.34 -12.73 102.63
C THR A 918 -17.76 -13.40 103.88
N GLU A 919 -17.60 -12.62 104.96
CA GLU A 919 -17.28 -13.03 106.35
C GLU A 919 -18.57 -13.28 107.17
N ALA A 920 -18.60 -13.75 108.42
CA ALA A 920 -17.82 -14.73 109.21
C ALA A 920 -18.45 -14.81 110.63
N SER A 921 -18.31 -15.93 111.38
CA SER A 921 -18.56 -15.95 112.84
C SER A 921 -17.99 -17.20 113.56
N GLU A 922 -17.25 -16.97 114.64
CA GLU A 922 -16.70 -17.91 115.67
C GLU A 922 -17.64 -18.04 116.91
N PRO A 923 -17.31 -18.70 118.07
CA PRO A 923 -16.09 -19.39 118.55
C PRO A 923 -16.38 -20.86 119.06
N GLU A 924 -15.65 -21.58 119.93
CA GLU A 924 -14.37 -21.40 120.67
C GLU A 924 -13.58 -22.75 120.80
N GLU A 925 -13.28 -23.23 122.01
CA GLU A 925 -12.33 -24.30 122.39
C GLU A 925 -12.87 -25.06 123.67
N PRO A 926 -12.13 -25.87 124.51
CA PRO A 926 -10.68 -25.88 124.77
C PRO A 926 -9.92 -27.23 125.00
N ARG A 927 -8.75 -27.33 124.33
CA ARG A 927 -7.37 -27.61 124.88
C ARG A 927 -7.05 -29.00 125.50
N LYS A 928 -6.12 -29.82 124.93
CA LYS A 928 -4.61 -29.72 124.83
C LYS A 928 -3.88 -30.20 126.12
N PRO A 929 -2.57 -30.60 126.13
CA PRO A 929 -1.41 -30.28 125.24
C PRO A 929 -0.52 -31.55 124.88
N LYS A 930 0.83 -31.66 124.71
CA LYS A 930 2.03 -30.77 124.86
C LYS A 930 3.39 -31.26 124.21
N LYS A 931 3.70 -30.93 122.94
CA LYS A 931 5.10 -30.89 122.33
C LYS A 931 5.86 -32.24 122.15
N ALA A 932 7.03 -32.34 121.45
CA ALA A 932 7.95 -31.40 120.76
C ALA A 932 8.53 -32.04 119.45
N SER A 933 9.43 -31.50 118.60
CA SER A 933 10.31 -30.29 118.58
C SER A 933 10.80 -29.94 117.14
N GLN A 934 11.37 -28.74 116.95
CA GLN A 934 12.10 -28.23 115.75
C GLN A 934 13.40 -27.51 116.23
N PRO A 935 14.35 -26.95 115.41
CA PRO A 935 14.24 -26.30 114.08
C PRO A 935 15.08 -27.03 112.97
N ASP A 936 15.96 -26.52 112.06
CA ASP A 936 16.56 -25.19 111.83
C ASP A 936 17.33 -24.99 110.48
N LYS A 937 17.65 -23.72 110.16
CA LYS A 937 18.81 -23.15 109.39
C LYS A 937 19.12 -23.45 107.89
N LEU A 938 19.03 -22.35 107.12
CA LEU A 938 20.11 -21.64 106.35
C LEU A 938 20.27 -21.71 104.80
N LYS A 939 20.51 -20.48 104.30
CA LYS A 939 20.87 -19.98 102.95
C LYS A 939 22.06 -20.72 102.28
N TYR A 940 22.11 -20.74 100.94
CA TYR A 940 23.10 -19.92 100.20
C TYR A 940 22.64 -19.56 98.76
N VAL A 941 23.55 -19.29 97.80
CA VAL A 941 23.36 -18.23 96.78
C VAL A 941 24.27 -18.39 95.53
N SER A 942 24.05 -17.55 94.49
CA SER A 942 24.92 -17.27 93.30
C SER A 942 24.65 -18.06 92.00
N LYS A 943 24.91 -17.57 90.77
CA LYS A 943 25.20 -16.19 90.25
C LYS A 943 24.96 -16.11 88.71
N ASN A 944 24.40 -15.00 88.24
CA ASN A 944 24.88 -14.04 87.19
C ASN A 944 26.01 -14.42 86.18
N PRO A 945 26.19 -13.68 85.05
CA PRO A 945 25.35 -12.58 84.49
C PRO A 945 25.26 -12.43 82.92
N GLN A 946 24.41 -11.47 82.46
CA GLN A 946 24.59 -10.51 81.33
C GLN A 946 24.82 -11.04 79.89
N THR A 947 24.47 -10.37 78.78
CA THR A 947 23.88 -9.03 78.45
C THR A 947 23.11 -9.18 77.10
N SER A 948 22.29 -8.28 76.53
CA SER A 948 21.79 -6.90 76.77
C SER A 948 20.36 -6.81 76.12
N ASP A 949 19.50 -5.77 76.14
CA ASP A 949 19.57 -4.30 76.30
C ASP A 949 20.22 -3.54 75.10
N SER A 950 19.73 -2.42 74.54
CA SER A 950 18.48 -1.62 74.62
C SER A 950 18.19 -1.03 73.20
N GLY A 951 17.13 -0.29 72.87
CA GLY A 951 15.97 0.24 73.62
C GLY A 951 15.04 1.08 72.71
N GLN A 952 13.89 1.46 73.27
CA GLN A 952 12.89 2.37 72.65
C GLN A 952 13.33 3.85 72.81
N PHE A 953 12.75 4.88 72.16
CA PHE A 953 11.48 5.52 72.60
C PHE A 953 10.88 6.55 71.59
N LEU A 954 9.73 7.12 71.94
CA LEU A 954 8.85 8.01 71.13
C LEU A 954 8.88 9.51 71.53
N ARG A 955 8.78 10.40 70.51
CA ARG A 955 8.05 11.72 70.47
C ARG A 955 8.48 12.82 71.48
N TYR A 956 8.07 14.11 71.43
CA TYR A 956 7.04 14.89 70.68
C TYR A 956 7.70 16.09 69.89
N ILE A 957 7.28 17.37 69.72
CA ILE A 957 6.16 18.20 70.25
C ILE A 957 5.88 19.49 69.39
N PHE A 958 4.65 19.63 68.85
CA PHE A 958 3.99 20.87 68.32
C PHE A 958 4.69 21.67 67.16
N LEU A 959 4.15 22.72 66.50
CA LEU A 959 2.94 23.58 66.70
C LEU A 959 2.33 24.14 65.36
N CYS A 960 0.98 24.19 65.24
CA CYS A 960 0.11 25.05 64.37
C CYS A 960 0.11 25.06 62.80
N GLY A 961 -1.09 25.27 62.23
CA GLY A 961 -1.40 25.59 60.80
C GLY A 961 -2.02 24.42 60.00
N VAL A 962 -3.34 24.20 59.80
CA VAL A 962 -4.50 25.05 59.43
C VAL A 962 -4.37 25.63 58.01
N THR A 963 -5.24 25.36 57.01
CA THR A 963 -6.58 24.71 56.92
C THR A 963 -6.65 23.52 55.93
N ALA A 964 -7.73 22.73 55.98
CA ALA A 964 -8.10 21.72 54.97
C ALA A 964 -9.60 21.81 54.56
N SER A 965 -9.91 21.39 53.33
CA SER A 965 -11.23 20.97 52.78
C SER A 965 -10.93 20.15 51.53
N ILE A 966 -11.27 18.87 51.34
CA ILE A 966 -12.52 18.11 51.57
C ILE A 966 -13.68 18.57 50.68
N LEU A 967 -14.13 17.69 49.79
CA LEU A 967 -15.52 17.59 49.35
C LEU A 967 -15.87 16.13 49.04
N PHE A 968 -17.16 15.80 49.06
CA PHE A 968 -17.65 14.43 49.30
C PHE A 968 -18.85 14.09 48.38
N VAL A 969 -18.72 12.99 47.63
CA VAL A 969 -19.75 11.93 47.47
C VAL A 969 -21.16 12.26 46.90
N SER A 970 -21.50 11.53 45.81
CA SER A 970 -22.81 10.88 45.46
C SER A 970 -23.87 11.50 44.53
N PHE A 971 -24.64 10.57 43.94
CA PHE A 971 -25.88 10.65 43.15
C PHE A 971 -25.80 11.33 41.76
N LYS A 972 -26.33 10.75 40.68
CA LYS A 972 -27.62 10.02 40.57
C LYS A 972 -27.54 8.64 39.87
N LYS A 973 -28.71 8.00 39.70
CA LYS A 973 -28.93 6.60 39.30
C LYS A 973 -30.19 6.51 38.42
N LYS A 974 -30.33 5.40 37.68
CA LYS A 974 -31.41 5.02 36.74
C LYS A 974 -31.18 5.52 35.30
N LYS A 975 -31.65 4.80 34.28
CA LYS A 975 -32.57 3.63 34.33
C LYS A 975 -31.97 2.40 33.69
#